data_AF-A0A814NHV9-F1
#
_entry.id   AF-A0A814NHV9-F1
#
_cell.length_a   1.000
_cell.length_b   1.000
_cell.length_c   1.000
_cell.angle_alpha   90.00
_cell.angle_beta   90.00
_cell.angle_gamma   90.00
#
_symmetry.space_group_name_H-M   'P 1'
#
loop_
_entity.id
_entity.type
_entity.pdbx_description
1 polymer ?
#
loop_
_entity_poly.entity_id
_entity_poly.type
_entity_poly.pdbx_seq_one_letter_code
_entity_poly.pdbx_strand_id
1 'polypeptide(L)'
;MSSGVAASLRRVFLANQHHRLLIVSTCLIPQNHRTFSMQYKDTEKPAHPFDYVNKNYNFFRHYYLGGHYTLANIHDNTLFFHVESNFGVRRSDFVKRLANHIGFLPISKPDVDRMHFVDETGTINTRQFHNDYCLPRDYMPSPEEWHLNPNHHASVRLLRPLLQTMTYQLRMGLSHMFSTGQGIVMDRSYWSYYPILNILRDFGLISQDGYDFLLEYKVSIDYNFKMPRLIIFIDKDPQAIWEDLQKNGKVISNINPCCKSLETKCLFSFHHSLVNKDIERAVAAVQTVIGLGRIVRERKVVPMKYPLPEFVVIHKDASVLKDVESLEDFVREGLNVRKVTLSQNRELYGVEMRAEPNYPTLGKKAGAKVKSLTQQIRDMTDADIEKLLSKGQDESPLTTIDDVPIESEDIHIVYRVAKQTQYEATAEQGFVVLLDYTADASLKDEGLIHEITSRVQKLRKEAKLIPSDDITIYYSVEPQTSEIARVASEQREEVEAILKKPFVPLSNLTNKDNSNVVITKKLSDYQKQSKVYSLELLQTMDRMYKEEWLPRMSTYCHILQYNENEIKTLDDIVFDIEQLNFDDTNKFPDWRITVDVELERFRALLQDEHFWTRMFNSNRLLHLSEWWTEPNAQKSQQGLMKYDPRYYWTTNNWDIKPFFLRYQSWTRLPFY
;
A
#
# COMPACT_ATOMS: atom_id res chain seq x y z
N MET A 1 -46.29 -13.28 -35.08
CA MET A 1 -45.45 -12.08 -34.94
C MET A 1 -44.21 -12.46 -34.18
N SER A 2 -43.09 -12.46 -34.88
CA SER A 2 -41.74 -12.69 -34.40
C SER A 2 -41.25 -11.50 -33.57
N SER A 3 -40.80 -11.74 -32.34
CA SER A 3 -39.85 -10.86 -31.68
C SER A 3 -38.77 -11.73 -31.06
N GLY A 4 -37.63 -11.83 -31.75
CA GLY A 4 -36.48 -12.57 -31.32
C GLY A 4 -35.88 -11.98 -30.05
N VAL A 5 -35.86 -12.77 -28.99
CA VAL A 5 -34.88 -12.60 -27.92
C VAL A 5 -33.66 -13.38 -28.38
N ALA A 6 -32.61 -12.67 -28.77
CA ALA A 6 -31.32 -13.27 -29.07
C ALA A 6 -30.81 -13.95 -27.80
N ALA A 7 -30.90 -15.27 -27.75
CA ALA A 7 -30.30 -16.08 -26.69
C ALA A 7 -28.77 -15.89 -26.75
N SER A 8 -28.21 -15.08 -25.84
CA SER A 8 -26.77 -15.07 -25.63
C SER A 8 -26.39 -16.43 -25.04
N LEU A 9 -25.62 -17.23 -25.78
CA LEU A 9 -25.04 -18.48 -25.32
C LEU A 9 -24.07 -18.22 -24.17
N ARG A 10 -24.55 -18.25 -22.91
CA ARG A 10 -23.72 -18.09 -21.70
C ARG A 10 -23.24 -19.48 -21.25
N ARG A 11 -21.93 -19.67 -21.10
CA ARG A 11 -21.30 -20.99 -20.86
C ARG A 11 -21.04 -21.20 -19.37
N VAL A 12 -21.86 -22.04 -18.72
CA VAL A 12 -21.56 -22.59 -17.38
C VAL A 12 -20.82 -23.92 -17.59
N PHE A 13 -19.66 -24.08 -16.97
CA PHE A 13 -18.83 -25.28 -17.15
C PHE A 13 -18.99 -26.23 -15.96
N LEU A 14 -19.36 -27.49 -16.26
CA LEU A 14 -19.29 -28.61 -15.32
C LEU A 14 -18.19 -29.56 -15.77
N ALA A 15 -17.32 -29.98 -14.85
CA ALA A 15 -16.30 -30.98 -15.12
C ALA A 15 -16.91 -32.39 -15.06
N ASN A 16 -16.70 -33.20 -16.10
CA ASN A 16 -17.01 -34.64 -16.09
C ASN A 16 -15.84 -35.44 -15.47
N GLN A 17 -16.09 -36.68 -15.05
CA GLN A 17 -15.17 -37.72 -14.54
C GLN A 17 -13.90 -37.98 -15.39
N HIS A 18 -13.79 -37.38 -16.59
CA HIS A 18 -12.61 -37.46 -17.45
C HIS A 18 -11.86 -36.11 -17.63
N HIS A 19 -12.09 -35.12 -16.75
CA HIS A 19 -11.40 -33.81 -16.76
C HIS A 19 -11.52 -33.00 -18.07
N ARG A 20 -12.53 -33.28 -18.91
CA ARG A 20 -12.89 -32.44 -20.06
C ARG A 20 -14.02 -31.49 -19.70
N LEU A 21 -13.85 -30.20 -20.02
CA LEU A 21 -14.88 -29.18 -19.89
C LEU A 21 -16.01 -29.47 -20.88
N LEU A 22 -17.21 -29.75 -20.37
CA LEU A 22 -18.43 -29.75 -21.19
C LEU A 22 -19.07 -28.36 -21.08
N ILE A 23 -19.29 -27.73 -22.24
CA ILE A 23 -20.10 -26.52 -22.35
C ILE A 23 -21.56 -26.96 -22.15
N VAL A 24 -22.14 -26.71 -20.99
CA VAL A 24 -23.56 -26.99 -20.77
C VAL A 24 -24.33 -25.70 -21.05
N SER A 25 -25.06 -25.66 -22.16
CA SER A 25 -25.81 -24.49 -22.63
C SER A 25 -27.14 -24.26 -21.88
N THR A 26 -27.53 -25.12 -20.95
CA THR A 26 -28.75 -24.97 -20.15
C THR A 26 -28.65 -25.80 -18.86
N CYS A 27 -28.61 -25.15 -17.70
CA CYS A 27 -28.86 -25.81 -16.41
C CYS A 27 -30.34 -25.61 -16.04
N LEU A 28 -31.10 -26.70 -15.94
CA LEU A 28 -32.43 -26.70 -15.33
C LEU A 28 -32.26 -26.86 -13.82
N ILE A 29 -32.52 -25.80 -13.05
CA ILE A 29 -32.42 -25.80 -11.58
C ILE A 29 -33.77 -26.28 -10.98
N PRO A 30 -33.79 -27.27 -10.07
CA PRO A 30 -35.01 -27.67 -9.37
C PRO A 30 -35.51 -26.56 -8.43
N GLN A 31 -36.84 -26.39 -8.33
CA GLN A 31 -37.53 -25.25 -7.70
C GLN A 31 -37.30 -25.02 -6.18
N ASN A 32 -36.46 -25.83 -5.52
CA ASN A 32 -36.31 -25.82 -4.05
C ASN A 32 -34.94 -25.31 -3.56
N HIS A 33 -34.28 -24.41 -4.31
CA HIS A 33 -33.07 -23.74 -3.82
C HIS A 33 -33.42 -22.43 -3.11
N ARG A 34 -32.80 -22.18 -1.94
CA ARG A 34 -32.80 -20.85 -1.31
C ARG A 34 -32.14 -19.88 -2.30
N THR A 35 -32.89 -18.88 -2.74
CA THR A 35 -32.38 -17.82 -3.62
C THR A 35 -31.46 -16.93 -2.80
N PHE A 36 -30.18 -16.96 -3.13
CA PHE A 36 -29.16 -16.08 -2.57
C PHE A 36 -29.32 -14.68 -3.16
N SER A 37 -29.37 -13.64 -2.32
CA SER A 37 -29.41 -12.24 -2.76
C SER A 37 -28.05 -11.61 -2.48
N MET A 38 -27.29 -11.30 -3.53
CA MET A 38 -25.93 -10.79 -3.41
C MET A 38 -25.89 -9.28 -3.13
N GLN A 39 -27.03 -8.58 -3.17
CA GLN A 39 -27.12 -7.26 -2.55
C GLN A 39 -26.76 -7.41 -1.07
N TYR A 40 -25.62 -6.84 -0.67
CA TYR A 40 -25.25 -6.66 0.72
C TYR A 40 -26.31 -5.77 1.36
N LYS A 41 -27.40 -6.39 1.83
CA LYS A 41 -28.40 -5.69 2.63
C LYS A 41 -27.67 -5.25 3.89
N ASP A 42 -27.80 -3.98 4.24
CA ASP A 42 -27.40 -3.41 5.54
C ASP A 42 -27.99 -4.15 6.77
N THR A 43 -28.67 -5.28 6.58
CA THR A 43 -29.55 -5.92 7.55
C THR A 43 -28.89 -6.98 8.44
N GLU A 44 -27.64 -7.36 8.21
CA GLU A 44 -26.88 -8.19 9.17
C GLU A 44 -25.48 -7.62 9.37
N LYS A 45 -25.40 -6.51 10.13
CA LYS A 45 -24.12 -6.06 10.66
C LYS A 45 -23.49 -7.22 11.44
N PRO A 46 -22.17 -7.48 11.28
CA PRO A 46 -21.49 -8.54 12.02
C PRO A 46 -21.80 -8.41 13.51
N ALA A 47 -22.11 -9.53 14.15
CA ALA A 47 -22.47 -9.54 15.57
C ALA A 47 -21.41 -8.81 16.40
N HIS A 48 -20.13 -9.02 16.07
CA HIS A 48 -19.00 -8.35 16.72
C HIS A 48 -17.80 -8.15 15.75
N PRO A 49 -17.73 -7.03 15.00
CA PRO A 49 -16.58 -6.74 14.16
C PRO A 49 -15.32 -6.54 15.02
N PHE A 50 -14.24 -7.21 14.65
CA PHE A 50 -12.96 -7.10 15.36
C PHE A 50 -12.01 -6.20 14.59
N ASP A 51 -11.36 -5.29 15.32
CA ASP A 51 -10.31 -4.42 14.79
C ASP A 51 -9.02 -5.22 14.59
N TYR A 52 -8.94 -5.89 13.44
CA TYR A 52 -7.79 -6.68 13.01
C TYR A 52 -6.63 -5.82 12.48
N VAL A 53 -6.85 -4.52 12.31
CA VAL A 53 -5.83 -3.58 11.82
C VAL A 53 -4.93 -3.17 12.98
N ASN A 54 -5.51 -2.75 14.10
CA ASN A 54 -4.74 -2.26 15.24
C ASN A 54 -4.52 -3.32 16.33
N LYS A 55 -5.11 -4.51 16.18
CA LYS A 55 -5.04 -5.52 17.22
C LYS A 55 -4.86 -6.93 16.68
N ASN A 56 -3.86 -7.63 17.21
CA ASN A 56 -3.67 -9.05 16.92
C ASN A 56 -4.68 -9.94 17.65
N TYR A 57 -5.19 -10.91 16.91
CA TYR A 57 -6.05 -11.99 17.38
C TYR A 57 -5.17 -13.16 17.83
N ASN A 58 -5.27 -13.54 19.10
CA ASN A 58 -4.54 -14.68 19.66
C ASN A 58 -5.42 -15.49 20.63
N PHE A 59 -4.94 -16.69 20.98
CA PHE A 59 -5.67 -17.64 21.83
C PHE A 59 -6.07 -17.05 23.19
N PHE A 60 -5.18 -16.31 23.84
CA PHE A 60 -5.47 -15.65 25.13
C PHE A 60 -6.62 -14.64 24.99
N ARG A 61 -6.63 -13.87 23.91
CA ARG A 61 -7.64 -12.85 23.64
C ARG A 61 -9.01 -13.45 23.37
N HIS A 62 -9.04 -14.58 22.67
CA HIS A 62 -10.26 -15.35 22.45
C HIS A 62 -10.85 -15.89 23.76
N TYR A 63 -10.02 -16.57 24.57
CA TYR A 63 -10.50 -17.28 25.77
C TYR A 63 -10.91 -16.34 26.93
N TYR A 64 -10.17 -15.24 27.13
CA TYR A 64 -10.33 -14.40 28.34
C TYR A 64 -11.12 -13.11 28.14
N LEU A 65 -11.24 -12.56 26.92
CA LEU A 65 -11.98 -11.31 26.70
C LEU A 65 -13.44 -11.52 26.29
N GLY A 66 -13.86 -12.75 25.97
CA GLY A 66 -15.23 -13.13 25.66
C GLY A 66 -15.83 -12.45 24.43
N GLY A 67 -16.23 -13.21 23.42
CA GLY A 67 -17.31 -12.77 22.51
C GLY A 67 -16.96 -12.37 21.08
N HIS A 68 -15.89 -12.88 20.47
CA HIS A 68 -15.66 -12.74 19.02
C HIS A 68 -15.58 -14.10 18.32
N TYR A 69 -16.66 -14.87 18.41
CA TYR A 69 -16.84 -16.11 17.65
C TYR A 69 -16.73 -15.82 16.15
N THR A 70 -15.80 -16.48 15.47
CA THR A 70 -15.51 -16.19 14.06
C THR A 70 -16.68 -16.66 13.20
N LEU A 71 -17.28 -17.80 13.56
CA LEU A 71 -18.48 -18.35 12.93
C LEU A 71 -19.68 -17.38 13.01
N ALA A 72 -19.79 -16.57 14.07
CA ALA A 72 -20.89 -15.62 14.25
C ALA A 72 -20.86 -14.45 13.26
N ASN A 73 -19.70 -14.22 12.62
CA ASN A 73 -19.55 -13.22 11.56
C ASN A 73 -19.67 -13.83 10.16
N ILE A 74 -19.75 -15.15 10.01
CA ILE A 74 -19.88 -15.81 8.72
C ILE A 74 -21.36 -15.95 8.37
N HIS A 75 -21.75 -15.34 7.26
CA HIS A 75 -23.08 -15.42 6.69
C HIS A 75 -23.00 -15.72 5.19
N ASP A 76 -24.16 -15.81 4.54
CA ASP A 76 -24.28 -16.13 3.12
C ASP A 76 -23.37 -15.23 2.24
N ASN A 77 -23.35 -13.92 2.47
CA ASN A 77 -22.49 -12.97 1.73
C ASN A 77 -21.00 -12.95 2.13
N THR A 78 -20.53 -13.83 3.02
CA THR A 78 -19.12 -13.96 3.40
C THR A 78 -18.39 -14.84 2.39
N LEU A 79 -18.18 -14.32 1.18
CA LEU A 79 -17.60 -15.07 0.06
C LEU A 79 -16.23 -14.55 -0.34
N PHE A 80 -15.37 -15.49 -0.72
CA PHE A 80 -14.02 -15.22 -1.22
C PHE A 80 -13.94 -15.45 -2.73
N PHE A 81 -13.81 -14.36 -3.50
CA PHE A 81 -13.78 -14.38 -4.95
C PHE A 81 -12.44 -13.93 -5.52
N HIS A 82 -12.08 -14.47 -6.70
CA HIS A 82 -11.02 -13.92 -7.54
C HIS A 82 -11.56 -13.51 -8.90
N VAL A 83 -11.02 -12.39 -9.40
CA VAL A 83 -11.15 -12.02 -10.81
C VAL A 83 -9.81 -12.27 -11.50
N GLU A 84 -9.87 -13.09 -12.53
CA GLU A 84 -8.76 -13.46 -13.39
C GLU A 84 -9.00 -13.03 -14.83
N SER A 85 -7.92 -12.99 -15.61
CA SER A 85 -7.97 -12.70 -17.04
C SER A 85 -6.64 -13.08 -17.67
N ASN A 86 -6.61 -13.07 -19.01
CA ASN A 86 -5.40 -13.06 -19.79
C ASN A 86 -4.42 -11.97 -19.33
N PHE A 87 -3.12 -12.24 -19.52
CA PHE A 87 -2.07 -11.28 -19.20
C PHE A 87 -2.24 -10.03 -20.05
N GLY A 88 -2.34 -8.91 -19.36
CA GLY A 88 -2.37 -7.61 -19.96
C GLY A 88 -3.75 -7.00 -20.21
N VAL A 89 -4.80 -7.68 -19.81
CA VAL A 89 -6.14 -7.08 -19.72
C VAL A 89 -6.24 -6.16 -18.50
N ARG A 90 -6.81 -4.97 -18.70
CA ARG A 90 -7.02 -3.95 -17.65
C ARG A 90 -8.26 -4.27 -16.82
N ARG A 91 -8.07 -5.04 -15.75
CA ARG A 91 -9.19 -5.48 -14.88
C ARG A 91 -9.29 -4.80 -13.52
N SER A 92 -8.26 -4.10 -13.04
CA SER A 92 -8.28 -3.56 -11.66
C SER A 92 -9.42 -2.57 -11.40
N ASP A 93 -9.81 -1.79 -12.40
CA ASP A 93 -10.98 -0.90 -12.30
C ASP A 93 -12.29 -1.71 -12.27
N PHE A 94 -12.40 -2.72 -13.14
CA PHE A 94 -13.54 -3.64 -13.15
C PHE A 94 -13.70 -4.36 -11.81
N VAL A 95 -12.62 -4.84 -11.19
CA VAL A 95 -12.65 -5.48 -9.86
C VAL A 95 -13.21 -4.55 -8.81
N LYS A 96 -12.75 -3.29 -8.78
CA LYS A 96 -13.27 -2.29 -7.84
C LYS A 96 -14.75 -1.99 -8.07
N ARG A 97 -15.16 -1.81 -9.33
CA ARG A 97 -16.56 -1.56 -9.67
C ARG A 97 -17.45 -2.74 -9.29
N LEU A 98 -17.04 -3.97 -9.60
CA LEU A 98 -17.76 -5.19 -9.23
C LEU A 98 -17.87 -5.32 -7.71
N ALA A 99 -16.76 -5.18 -6.97
CA ALA A 99 -16.75 -5.30 -5.52
C ALA A 99 -17.65 -4.26 -4.85
N ASN A 100 -17.58 -2.99 -5.29
CA ASN A 100 -18.46 -1.94 -4.78
C ASN A 100 -19.93 -2.21 -5.09
N HIS A 101 -20.22 -2.76 -6.28
CA HIS A 101 -21.59 -3.08 -6.71
C HIS A 101 -22.22 -4.20 -5.87
N ILE A 102 -21.43 -5.17 -5.40
CA ILE A 102 -21.89 -6.29 -4.56
C ILE A 102 -21.66 -6.07 -3.06
N GLY A 103 -21.06 -4.94 -2.66
CA GLY A 103 -20.75 -4.62 -1.26
C GLY A 103 -19.56 -5.38 -0.66
N PHE A 104 -18.65 -5.89 -1.50
CA PHE A 104 -17.45 -6.62 -1.06
C PHE A 104 -16.23 -5.69 -0.98
N LEU A 105 -15.21 -6.09 -0.22
CA LEU A 105 -13.93 -5.36 -0.18
C LEU A 105 -13.07 -5.73 -1.41
N PRO A 106 -12.71 -4.76 -2.28
CA PRO A 106 -11.76 -5.01 -3.37
C PRO A 106 -10.32 -5.06 -2.84
N ILE A 107 -9.64 -6.17 -3.05
CA ILE A 107 -8.20 -6.30 -2.84
C ILE A 107 -7.51 -6.06 -4.18
N SER A 108 -6.76 -4.96 -4.25
CA SER A 108 -6.06 -4.53 -5.45
C SER A 108 -4.95 -5.51 -5.88
N LYS A 109 -4.64 -5.50 -7.18
CA LYS A 109 -3.53 -6.27 -7.76
C LYS A 109 -2.24 -6.08 -6.94
N PRO A 110 -1.44 -7.14 -6.74
CA PRO A 110 -0.10 -7.03 -6.17
C PRO A 110 0.79 -6.18 -7.08
N ASP A 111 1.51 -5.22 -6.49
CA ASP A 111 2.43 -4.35 -7.20
C ASP A 111 3.78 -4.39 -6.48
N VAL A 112 4.82 -4.84 -7.21
CA VAL A 112 6.19 -5.00 -6.71
C VAL A 112 6.78 -3.66 -6.26
N ASP A 113 6.29 -2.57 -6.84
CA ASP A 113 6.78 -1.21 -6.53
C ASP A 113 6.02 -0.60 -5.36
N ARG A 114 4.93 -1.23 -4.95
CA ARG A 114 4.11 -0.92 -3.78
C ARG A 114 4.24 -2.01 -2.74
N MET A 115 5.41 -2.64 -2.63
CA MET A 115 5.73 -3.41 -1.44
C MET A 115 5.65 -2.45 -0.24
N HIS A 116 4.52 -2.56 0.43
CA HIS A 116 4.07 -1.73 1.52
C HIS A 116 4.30 -2.53 2.80
N PHE A 117 5.23 -2.10 3.65
CA PHE A 117 5.20 -2.51 5.03
C PHE A 117 4.13 -1.67 5.72
N VAL A 118 3.13 -2.32 6.28
CA VAL A 118 2.16 -1.64 7.14
C VAL A 118 2.69 -1.77 8.56
N ASP A 119 3.08 -0.63 9.14
CA ASP A 119 3.16 -0.48 10.60
C ASP A 119 1.99 0.39 11.07
N GLU A 120 1.89 0.60 12.39
CA GLU A 120 0.86 1.43 13.04
C GLU A 120 1.00 2.94 12.70
N THR A 121 2.09 3.35 12.03
CA THR A 121 2.44 4.75 11.75
C THR A 121 2.40 5.14 10.26
N GLY A 122 2.26 4.17 9.36
CA GLY A 122 2.10 4.43 7.93
C GLY A 122 2.65 3.34 7.02
N THR A 123 2.30 3.47 5.74
CA THR A 123 2.65 2.50 4.70
C THR A 123 4.03 2.78 4.10
N ILE A 124 5.05 1.99 4.45
CA ILE A 124 6.43 2.22 3.95
C ILE A 124 6.62 1.55 2.59
N ASN A 125 6.97 2.34 1.56
CA ASN A 125 7.28 1.83 0.23
C ASN A 125 8.75 1.35 0.14
N THR A 126 8.94 0.04 -0.04
CA THR A 126 10.26 -0.61 -0.08
C THR A 126 11.12 -0.16 -1.26
N ARG A 127 10.51 0.16 -2.40
CA ARG A 127 11.21 0.68 -3.58
C ARG A 127 11.61 2.14 -3.38
N GLN A 128 10.75 2.93 -2.73
CA GLN A 128 11.11 4.30 -2.33
C GLN A 128 12.32 4.28 -1.40
N PHE A 129 12.35 3.40 -0.40
CA PHE A 129 13.54 3.19 0.43
C PHE A 129 14.80 2.88 -0.40
N HIS A 130 14.74 1.91 -1.32
CA HIS A 130 15.89 1.59 -2.18
C HIS A 130 16.35 2.79 -3.02
N ASN A 131 15.40 3.57 -3.53
CA ASN A 131 15.69 4.76 -4.33
C ASN A 131 16.30 5.88 -3.47
N ASP A 132 15.79 6.12 -2.27
CA ASP A 132 16.26 7.19 -1.38
C ASP A 132 17.72 6.98 -0.95
N TYR A 133 18.13 5.73 -0.74
CA TYR A 133 19.50 5.38 -0.36
C TYR A 133 20.40 4.96 -1.53
N CYS A 134 19.93 5.10 -2.77
CA CYS A 134 20.67 4.69 -3.97
C CYS A 134 21.24 3.26 -3.88
N LEU A 135 20.49 2.32 -3.29
CA LEU A 135 20.94 0.93 -3.19
C LEU A 135 21.19 0.34 -4.59
N PRO A 136 22.16 -0.56 -4.77
CA PRO A 136 22.47 -1.08 -6.10
C PRO A 136 21.23 -1.71 -6.76
N ARG A 137 21.07 -1.51 -8.07
CA ARG A 137 19.87 -1.99 -8.79
C ARG A 137 19.71 -3.50 -8.76
N ASP A 138 20.81 -4.23 -8.60
CA ASP A 138 20.82 -5.69 -8.44
C ASP A 138 20.06 -6.14 -7.17
N TYR A 139 19.87 -5.26 -6.17
CA TYR A 139 19.08 -5.60 -4.98
C TYR A 139 17.59 -5.68 -5.28
N MET A 140 17.07 -4.71 -6.03
CA MET A 140 15.66 -4.60 -6.39
C MET A 140 15.53 -4.17 -7.86
N PRO A 141 15.60 -5.12 -8.80
CA PRO A 141 15.48 -4.81 -10.22
C PRO A 141 14.13 -4.12 -10.51
N SER A 142 14.12 -3.25 -11.53
CA SER A 142 12.86 -2.64 -11.97
C SER A 142 12.16 -3.56 -12.97
N PRO A 143 10.81 -3.66 -12.92
CA PRO A 143 10.06 -4.37 -13.94
C PRO A 143 10.41 -3.88 -15.35
N GLU A 144 10.61 -2.57 -15.52
CA GLU A 144 10.96 -2.00 -16.83
C GLU A 144 12.29 -2.50 -17.38
N GLU A 145 13.34 -2.53 -16.55
CA GLU A 145 14.65 -3.03 -16.97
C GLU A 145 14.62 -4.52 -17.27
N TRP A 146 13.87 -5.28 -16.48
CA TRP A 146 13.68 -6.70 -16.72
C TRP A 146 12.92 -6.97 -18.02
N HIS A 147 11.90 -6.18 -18.35
CA HIS A 147 11.22 -6.28 -19.63
C HIS A 147 12.15 -6.01 -20.81
N LEU A 148 13.08 -5.07 -20.69
CA LEU A 148 14.04 -4.73 -21.75
C LEU A 148 15.21 -5.73 -21.84
N ASN A 149 15.66 -6.25 -20.72
CA ASN A 149 16.81 -7.16 -20.61
C ASN A 149 16.56 -8.24 -19.54
N PRO A 150 15.70 -9.23 -19.84
CA PRO A 150 15.38 -10.28 -18.89
C PRO A 150 16.61 -11.16 -18.61
N ASN A 151 16.80 -11.52 -17.36
CA ASN A 151 17.84 -12.44 -16.91
C ASN A 151 17.38 -13.15 -15.64
N HIS A 152 17.93 -14.34 -15.37
CA HIS A 152 17.47 -15.20 -14.27
C HIS A 152 17.57 -14.52 -12.90
N HIS A 153 18.66 -13.80 -12.64
CA HIS A 153 18.88 -13.06 -11.39
C HIS A 153 17.77 -12.03 -11.13
N ALA A 154 17.47 -11.20 -12.13
CA ALA A 154 16.41 -10.21 -12.02
C ALA A 154 15.02 -10.83 -11.95
N SER A 155 14.80 -11.95 -12.67
CA SER A 155 13.53 -12.68 -12.62
C SER A 155 13.23 -13.17 -11.20
N VAL A 156 14.15 -13.89 -10.54
CA VAL A 156 13.92 -14.40 -9.18
C VAL A 156 13.70 -13.26 -8.19
N ARG A 157 14.46 -12.17 -8.32
CA ARG A 157 14.34 -10.98 -7.45
C ARG A 157 13.07 -10.16 -7.68
N LEU A 158 12.41 -10.26 -8.83
CA LEU A 158 11.08 -9.68 -9.04
C LEU A 158 9.97 -10.62 -8.58
N LEU A 159 10.11 -11.92 -8.88
CA LEU A 159 9.05 -12.91 -8.66
C LEU A 159 8.90 -13.27 -7.18
N ARG A 160 10.01 -13.33 -6.41
CA ARG A 160 9.97 -13.69 -4.99
C ARG A 160 9.25 -12.62 -4.15
N PRO A 161 9.56 -11.32 -4.27
CA PRO A 161 8.83 -10.28 -3.55
C PRO A 161 7.39 -10.14 -4.05
N LEU A 162 7.13 -10.34 -5.35
CA LEU A 162 5.76 -10.38 -5.88
C LEU A 162 4.91 -11.47 -5.18
N LEU A 163 5.46 -12.68 -5.05
CA LEU A 163 4.81 -13.76 -4.30
C LEU A 163 4.58 -13.42 -2.83
N GLN A 164 5.53 -12.78 -2.16
CA GLN A 164 5.36 -12.33 -0.77
C GLN A 164 4.23 -11.29 -0.65
N THR A 165 4.15 -10.35 -1.60
CA THR A 165 3.10 -9.32 -1.63
C THR A 165 1.73 -9.94 -1.85
N MET A 166 1.62 -10.90 -2.76
CA MET A 166 0.37 -11.64 -2.97
C MET A 166 -0.07 -12.39 -1.71
N THR A 167 0.87 -13.05 -1.03
CA THR A 167 0.60 -13.75 0.23
C THR A 167 0.10 -12.78 1.30
N TYR A 168 0.75 -11.62 1.43
CA TYR A 168 0.35 -10.58 2.36
C TYR A 168 -1.07 -10.06 2.05
N GLN A 169 -1.37 -9.70 0.80
CA GLN A 169 -2.70 -9.23 0.40
C GLN A 169 -3.79 -10.27 0.64
N LEU A 170 -3.50 -11.55 0.34
CA LEU A 170 -4.40 -12.65 0.62
C LEU A 170 -4.67 -12.77 2.12
N ARG A 171 -3.62 -12.71 2.94
CA ARG A 171 -3.71 -12.77 4.41
C ARG A 171 -4.53 -11.63 4.99
N MET A 172 -4.32 -10.40 4.49
CA MET A 172 -5.08 -9.22 4.92
C MET A 172 -6.54 -9.30 4.50
N GLY A 173 -6.81 -9.73 3.26
CA GLY A 173 -8.18 -9.93 2.77
C GLY A 173 -8.93 -10.98 3.58
N LEU A 174 -8.32 -12.15 3.83
CA LEU A 174 -8.95 -13.18 4.64
C LEU A 174 -9.11 -12.74 6.10
N SER A 175 -8.15 -12.01 6.68
CA SER A 175 -8.27 -11.46 8.02
C SER A 175 -9.44 -10.49 8.15
N HIS A 176 -9.66 -9.64 7.14
CA HIS A 176 -10.82 -8.76 7.04
C HIS A 176 -12.12 -9.55 7.01
N MET A 177 -12.22 -10.51 6.10
CA MET A 177 -13.43 -11.30 5.90
C MET A 177 -13.81 -12.08 7.17
N PHE A 178 -12.87 -12.76 7.84
CA PHE A 178 -13.17 -13.48 9.09
C PHE A 178 -13.40 -12.56 10.29
N SER A 179 -12.95 -11.31 10.23
CA SER A 179 -13.16 -10.35 11.31
C SER A 179 -14.45 -9.55 11.16
N THR A 180 -14.95 -9.37 9.94
CA THR A 180 -16.07 -8.47 9.62
C THR A 180 -17.26 -9.16 8.97
N GLY A 181 -17.10 -10.38 8.45
CA GLY A 181 -18.11 -11.07 7.65
C GLY A 181 -18.23 -10.56 6.21
N GLN A 182 -17.59 -9.45 5.86
CA GLN A 182 -17.67 -8.87 4.52
C GLN A 182 -16.89 -9.73 3.52
N GLY A 183 -17.55 -10.11 2.41
CA GLY A 183 -16.90 -10.80 1.30
C GLY A 183 -15.76 -9.99 0.68
N ILE A 184 -14.83 -10.69 0.02
CA ILE A 184 -13.64 -10.09 -0.59
C ILE A 184 -13.53 -10.49 -2.06
N VAL A 185 -13.09 -9.54 -2.89
CA VAL A 185 -12.79 -9.78 -4.31
C VAL A 185 -11.33 -9.43 -4.58
N MET A 186 -10.54 -10.42 -4.98
CA MET A 186 -9.12 -10.24 -5.29
C MET A 186 -8.86 -10.07 -6.79
N ASP A 187 -8.07 -9.07 -7.16
CA ASP A 187 -7.52 -8.91 -8.50
C ASP A 187 -6.28 -9.78 -8.67
N ARG A 188 -6.45 -10.93 -9.35
CA ARG A 188 -5.48 -12.03 -9.46
C ARG A 188 -5.40 -12.92 -8.23
N SER A 189 -5.24 -14.21 -8.47
CA SER A 189 -5.06 -15.24 -7.46
C SER A 189 -3.60 -15.61 -7.29
N TYR A 190 -3.24 -15.91 -6.04
CA TYR A 190 -1.95 -16.48 -5.68
C TYR A 190 -1.69 -17.82 -6.39
N TRP A 191 -2.73 -18.63 -6.59
CA TRP A 191 -2.63 -19.94 -7.22
C TRP A 191 -2.43 -19.89 -8.73
N SER A 192 -2.85 -18.82 -9.40
CA SER A 192 -2.56 -18.60 -10.82
C SER A 192 -1.06 -18.43 -11.11
N TYR A 193 -0.26 -18.23 -10.07
CA TYR A 193 1.18 -18.03 -10.21
C TYR A 193 1.99 -19.31 -10.45
N TYR A 194 1.51 -20.47 -9.96
CA TYR A 194 2.16 -21.76 -10.22
C TYR A 194 2.40 -21.97 -11.72
N PRO A 195 1.36 -21.89 -12.56
CA PRO A 195 1.58 -22.11 -13.96
C PRO A 195 2.37 -21.00 -14.67
N ILE A 196 2.36 -19.77 -14.15
CA ILE A 196 3.24 -18.71 -14.67
C ILE A 196 4.70 -19.12 -14.49
N LEU A 197 5.07 -19.66 -13.33
CA LEU A 197 6.44 -20.10 -13.07
C LEU A 197 6.88 -21.19 -14.05
N ASN A 198 6.01 -22.16 -14.36
CA ASN A 198 6.30 -23.19 -15.37
C ASN A 198 6.65 -22.57 -16.72
N ILE A 199 5.81 -21.64 -17.18
CA ILE A 199 6.00 -20.98 -18.47
C ILE A 199 7.28 -20.13 -18.48
N LEU A 200 7.54 -19.38 -17.41
CA LEU A 200 8.76 -18.56 -17.34
C LEU A 200 10.02 -19.43 -17.39
N ARG A 201 9.99 -20.64 -16.82
CA ARG A 201 11.09 -21.61 -16.94
C ARG A 201 11.21 -22.12 -18.37
N ASP A 202 10.10 -22.53 -18.97
CA ASP A 202 10.08 -23.11 -20.31
C ASP A 202 10.55 -22.11 -21.39
N PHE A 203 10.29 -20.81 -21.19
CA PHE A 203 10.79 -19.72 -22.03
C PHE A 203 12.22 -19.26 -21.66
N GLY A 204 12.89 -19.91 -20.71
CA GLY A 204 14.25 -19.58 -20.28
C GLY A 204 14.38 -18.21 -19.60
N LEU A 205 13.29 -17.68 -19.02
CA LEU A 205 13.31 -16.42 -18.27
C LEU A 205 13.75 -16.62 -16.82
N ILE A 206 13.56 -17.82 -16.26
CA ILE A 206 14.11 -18.26 -14.96
C ILE A 206 14.91 -19.54 -15.15
N SER A 207 15.95 -19.73 -14.33
CA SER A 207 16.70 -20.99 -14.31
C SER A 207 15.89 -22.08 -13.62
N GLN A 208 16.32 -23.33 -13.78
CA GLN A 208 15.74 -24.46 -13.05
C GLN A 208 15.88 -24.29 -11.53
N ASP A 209 17.05 -23.86 -11.05
CA ASP A 209 17.30 -23.62 -9.64
C ASP A 209 16.43 -22.47 -9.08
N GLY A 210 16.27 -21.40 -9.86
CA GLY A 210 15.37 -20.30 -9.54
C GLY A 210 13.90 -20.71 -9.51
N TYR A 211 13.48 -21.57 -10.43
CA TYR A 211 12.15 -22.19 -10.45
C TYR A 211 11.92 -23.04 -9.20
N ASP A 212 12.83 -23.95 -8.86
CA ASP A 212 12.71 -24.83 -7.70
C ASP A 212 12.67 -24.02 -6.38
N PHE A 213 13.48 -22.96 -6.29
CA PHE A 213 13.47 -22.02 -5.17
C PHE A 213 12.13 -21.29 -4.98
N LEU A 214 11.52 -20.82 -6.08
CA LEU A 214 10.22 -20.13 -6.05
C LEU A 214 9.06 -21.12 -5.80
N LEU A 215 9.17 -22.33 -6.35
CA LEU A 215 8.18 -23.38 -6.17
C LEU A 215 8.15 -23.90 -4.74
N GLU A 216 9.32 -24.16 -4.13
CA GLU A 216 9.42 -24.57 -2.72
C GLU A 216 8.75 -23.54 -1.82
N TYR A 217 9.05 -22.26 -2.04
CA TYR A 217 8.40 -21.17 -1.33
C TYR A 217 6.89 -21.21 -1.52
N LYS A 218 6.43 -21.34 -2.78
CA LYS A 218 5.00 -21.34 -3.07
C LYS A 218 4.26 -22.48 -2.37
N VAL A 219 4.78 -23.70 -2.47
CA VAL A 219 4.19 -24.92 -1.92
C VAL A 219 4.10 -24.84 -0.40
N SER A 220 5.13 -24.32 0.27
CA SER A 220 5.11 -24.18 1.74
C SER A 220 4.00 -23.24 2.22
N ILE A 221 3.66 -22.22 1.43
CA ILE A 221 2.62 -21.25 1.72
C ILE A 221 1.21 -21.77 1.37
N ASP A 222 1.07 -22.53 0.27
CA ASP A 222 -0.22 -23.00 -0.26
C ASP A 222 -1.08 -23.74 0.77
N TYR A 223 -0.47 -24.55 1.64
CA TYR A 223 -1.18 -25.35 2.65
C TYR A 223 -1.84 -24.52 3.77
N ASN A 224 -1.50 -23.23 3.88
CA ASN A 224 -1.96 -22.37 4.97
C ASN A 224 -3.15 -21.49 4.59
N PHE A 225 -3.72 -21.64 3.39
CA PHE A 225 -4.81 -20.80 2.93
C PHE A 225 -6.03 -21.60 2.50
N LYS A 226 -7.21 -21.01 2.73
CA LYS A 226 -8.46 -21.46 2.14
C LYS A 226 -8.54 -21.00 0.69
N MET A 227 -9.01 -21.86 -0.19
CA MET A 227 -9.08 -21.61 -1.62
C MET A 227 -10.37 -20.84 -2.00
N PRO A 228 -10.47 -20.26 -3.21
CA PRO A 228 -11.58 -19.38 -3.60
C PRO A 228 -12.91 -20.10 -3.70
N ARG A 229 -14.03 -19.44 -3.40
CA ARG A 229 -15.35 -20.01 -3.72
C ARG A 229 -15.75 -19.79 -5.18
N LEU A 230 -15.23 -18.74 -5.81
CA LEU A 230 -15.52 -18.39 -7.20
C LEU A 230 -14.31 -17.76 -7.89
N ILE A 231 -14.09 -18.14 -9.15
CA ILE A 231 -13.20 -17.45 -10.08
C ILE A 231 -14.03 -16.88 -11.23
N ILE A 232 -13.91 -15.58 -11.46
CA ILE A 232 -14.46 -14.90 -12.64
C ILE A 232 -13.31 -14.70 -13.62
N PHE A 233 -13.33 -15.41 -14.75
CA PHE A 233 -12.30 -15.33 -15.77
C PHE A 233 -12.77 -14.45 -16.94
N ILE A 234 -12.05 -13.36 -17.20
CA ILE A 234 -12.27 -12.47 -18.34
C ILE A 234 -11.33 -12.90 -19.47
N ASP A 235 -11.91 -13.49 -20.50
CA ASP A 235 -11.23 -13.98 -21.68
C ASP A 235 -11.03 -12.85 -22.69
N LYS A 236 -9.78 -12.69 -23.14
CA LYS A 236 -9.42 -11.80 -24.24
C LYS A 236 -8.40 -12.49 -25.12
N ASP A 237 -8.63 -12.40 -26.42
CA ASP A 237 -7.75 -12.97 -27.45
C ASP A 237 -6.30 -12.48 -27.28
N PRO A 238 -5.31 -13.38 -27.11
CA PRO A 238 -3.90 -13.05 -27.02
C PRO A 238 -3.38 -12.22 -28.19
N GLN A 239 -3.91 -12.43 -29.40
CA GLN A 239 -3.52 -11.65 -30.58
C GLN A 239 -3.94 -10.18 -30.43
N ALA A 240 -5.19 -9.94 -30.03
CA ALA A 240 -5.68 -8.59 -29.75
C ALA A 240 -4.89 -7.89 -28.63
N ILE A 241 -4.52 -8.63 -27.57
CA ILE A 241 -3.66 -8.11 -26.50
C ILE A 241 -2.29 -7.71 -27.03
N TRP A 242 -1.67 -8.57 -27.83
CA TRP A 242 -0.36 -8.30 -28.42
C TRP A 242 -0.41 -7.07 -29.34
N GLU A 243 -1.45 -6.93 -30.17
CA GLU A 243 -1.64 -5.75 -31.00
C GLU A 243 -1.86 -4.48 -30.17
N ASP A 244 -2.66 -4.54 -29.11
CA ASP A 244 -2.86 -3.43 -28.18
C ASP A 244 -1.54 -3.03 -27.51
N LEU A 245 -0.71 -4.00 -27.13
CA LEU A 245 0.63 -3.77 -26.58
C LEU A 245 1.53 -3.04 -27.58
N GLN A 246 1.55 -3.48 -28.84
CA GLN A 246 2.36 -2.86 -29.89
C GLN A 246 1.88 -1.45 -30.25
N LYS A 247 0.56 -1.25 -30.36
CA LYS A 247 -0.05 0.05 -30.73
C LYS A 247 0.08 1.06 -29.59
N ASN A 248 -0.33 0.68 -28.38
CA ASN A 248 -0.56 1.63 -27.28
C ASN A 248 0.56 1.63 -26.24
N GLY A 249 1.44 0.62 -26.20
CA GLY A 249 2.56 0.53 -25.25
C GLY A 249 2.14 0.62 -23.79
N LYS A 250 0.87 0.33 -23.49
CA LYS A 250 0.30 0.48 -22.15
C LYS A 250 -0.52 -0.72 -21.77
N VAL A 251 0.05 -1.49 -20.86
CA VAL A 251 -0.61 -2.48 -20.05
C VAL A 251 -0.01 -2.40 -18.63
N ILE A 252 -0.64 -1.60 -17.76
CA ILE A 252 -0.71 -1.70 -16.26
C ILE A 252 0.64 -1.78 -15.51
N SER A 253 1.01 -0.96 -14.54
CA SER A 253 0.34 -0.02 -13.62
C SER A 253 1.37 1.01 -13.17
N ASN A 254 0.94 2.25 -12.92
CA ASN A 254 1.72 3.38 -12.39
C ASN A 254 3.07 3.05 -11.73
N ILE A 255 4.15 3.20 -12.50
CA ILE A 255 5.51 3.35 -11.96
C ILE A 255 5.94 4.77 -12.27
N ASN A 256 6.30 5.51 -11.21
CA ASN A 256 6.91 6.82 -11.31
C ASN A 256 8.44 6.59 -11.43
N PRO A 257 9.11 7.02 -12.52
CA PRO A 257 10.51 6.69 -12.75
C PRO A 257 11.43 7.57 -11.90
N CYS A 258 11.99 7.01 -10.81
CA CYS A 258 13.09 7.64 -10.08
C CYS A 258 14.44 6.95 -10.36
N CYS A 259 15.31 7.76 -10.98
CA CYS A 259 16.78 7.84 -10.96
C CYS A 259 17.67 6.63 -11.33
N LYS A 260 18.46 6.82 -12.41
CA LYS A 260 19.65 6.03 -12.73
C LYS A 260 20.91 6.59 -12.04
N SER A 261 21.76 5.64 -11.66
CA SER A 261 23.22 5.65 -11.47
C SER A 261 23.84 6.61 -10.46
N LEU A 262 24.34 6.04 -9.36
CA LEU A 262 25.59 6.44 -8.71
C LEU A 262 26.23 5.16 -8.13
N GLU A 263 27.31 4.71 -8.77
CA GLU A 263 28.22 3.73 -8.17
C GLU A 263 28.89 4.40 -6.96
N THR A 264 28.55 3.98 -5.74
CA THR A 264 29.35 4.40 -4.58
C THR A 264 29.43 3.27 -3.56
N LYS A 265 30.62 2.66 -3.48
CA LYS A 265 31.09 1.90 -2.32
C LYS A 265 31.01 2.81 -1.09
N CYS A 266 30.23 2.45 -0.09
CA CYS A 266 30.34 3.01 1.26
C CYS A 266 30.42 1.87 2.26
N LEU A 267 31.64 1.60 2.75
CA LEU A 267 31.90 0.82 3.94
C LEU A 267 32.36 1.83 5.01
N PHE A 268 31.56 2.04 6.06
CA PHE A 268 31.98 2.79 7.24
C PHE A 268 31.87 1.91 8.49
N SER A 269 32.91 1.91 9.31
CA SER A 269 32.97 1.26 10.62
C SER A 269 32.51 2.22 11.73
N PHE A 270 31.69 1.70 12.66
CA PHE A 270 31.08 2.47 13.75
C PHE A 270 32.04 2.63 14.96
N HIS A 271 32.21 3.85 15.47
CA HIS A 271 33.06 4.16 16.62
C HIS A 271 32.25 4.82 17.75
N HIS A 272 32.08 4.09 18.87
CA HIS A 272 31.29 4.54 20.04
C HIS A 272 31.80 5.85 20.67
N SER A 273 33.08 6.19 20.52
CA SER A 273 33.67 7.42 21.07
C SER A 273 33.24 8.70 20.35
N LEU A 274 32.56 8.58 19.20
CA LEU A 274 32.06 9.72 18.43
C LEU A 274 30.58 10.06 18.74
N VAL A 275 29.94 9.33 19.67
CA VAL A 275 28.55 9.58 20.07
C VAL A 275 28.46 10.85 20.91
N ASN A 276 27.66 11.82 20.46
CA ASN A 276 27.44 13.09 21.13
C ASN A 276 25.98 13.18 21.62
N LYS A 277 25.79 13.15 22.94
CA LYS A 277 24.46 13.17 23.58
C LYS A 277 23.69 14.46 23.37
N ASP A 278 24.38 15.59 23.22
CA ASP A 278 23.72 16.87 22.96
C ASP A 278 23.10 16.87 21.55
N ILE A 279 23.80 16.27 20.57
CA ILE A 279 23.27 16.07 19.23
C ILE A 279 22.10 15.08 19.24
N GLU A 280 22.21 13.97 19.99
CA GLU A 280 21.09 13.02 20.12
C GLU A 280 19.84 13.70 20.70
N ARG A 281 20.00 14.53 21.73
CA ARG A 281 18.91 15.31 22.32
C ARG A 281 18.30 16.29 21.32
N ALA A 282 19.14 17.03 20.59
CA ALA A 282 18.67 18.00 19.60
C ALA A 282 17.96 17.34 18.41
N VAL A 283 18.50 16.21 17.92
CA VAL A 283 17.88 15.41 16.87
C VAL A 283 16.52 14.87 17.32
N ALA A 284 16.42 14.38 18.57
CA ALA A 284 15.15 13.92 19.13
C ALA A 284 14.10 15.04 19.18
N ALA A 285 14.48 16.24 19.65
CA ALA A 285 13.58 17.40 19.68
C ALA A 285 13.09 17.78 18.27
N VAL A 286 13.99 17.85 17.29
CA VAL A 286 13.65 18.12 15.88
C VAL A 286 12.73 17.06 15.30
N GLN A 287 12.98 15.77 15.58
CA GLN A 287 12.14 14.68 15.11
C GLN A 287 10.71 14.77 15.65
N THR A 288 10.54 15.05 16.95
CA THR A 288 9.22 15.27 17.57
C THR A 288 8.49 16.42 16.87
N VAL A 289 9.17 17.55 16.70
CA VAL A 289 8.62 18.76 16.09
C VAL A 289 8.22 18.54 14.61
N ILE A 290 9.06 17.86 13.83
CA ILE A 290 8.72 17.46 12.43
C ILE A 290 7.54 16.48 12.41
N GLY A 291 7.51 15.51 13.32
CA GLY A 291 6.39 14.57 13.46
C GLY A 291 5.07 15.30 13.67
N LEU A 292 5.05 16.25 14.61
CA LEU A 292 3.88 17.08 14.88
C LEU A 292 3.45 17.92 13.67
N GLY A 293 4.39 18.52 12.94
CA GLY A 293 4.08 19.25 11.71
C GLY A 293 3.48 18.37 10.61
N ARG A 294 3.92 17.09 10.50
CA ARG A 294 3.37 16.12 9.54
C ARG A 294 1.94 15.70 9.89
N ILE A 295 1.66 15.48 11.17
CA ILE A 295 0.30 15.21 11.66
C ILE A 295 -0.64 16.35 11.25
N VAL A 296 -0.20 17.61 11.41
CA VAL A 296 -1.01 18.77 11.01
C VAL A 296 -1.23 18.79 9.49
N ARG A 297 -0.19 18.53 8.68
CA ARG A 297 -0.32 18.42 7.22
C ARG A 297 -1.30 17.32 6.80
N GLU A 298 -1.28 16.17 7.46
CA GLU A 298 -2.18 15.05 7.18
C GLU A 298 -3.63 15.40 7.50
N ARG A 299 -3.89 15.98 8.69
CA ARG A 299 -5.23 16.45 9.10
C ARG A 299 -5.83 17.47 8.13
N LYS A 300 -4.99 18.34 7.56
CA LYS A 300 -5.41 19.33 6.54
C LYS A 300 -5.30 18.82 5.11
N VAL A 301 -4.86 17.58 4.89
CA VAL A 301 -4.69 16.95 3.58
C VAL A 301 -3.79 17.77 2.64
N VAL A 302 -2.67 18.31 3.17
CA VAL A 302 -1.68 19.10 2.41
C VAL A 302 -0.42 18.27 2.14
N PRO A 303 -0.17 17.82 0.89
CA PRO A 303 1.01 17.04 0.53
C PRO A 303 2.35 17.75 0.80
N MET A 304 3.38 17.00 1.21
CA MET A 304 4.75 17.49 1.50
C MET A 304 5.44 18.21 0.33
N LYS A 305 4.99 17.96 -0.90
CA LYS A 305 5.51 18.61 -2.10
C LYS A 305 5.17 20.10 -2.20
N TYR A 306 4.19 20.59 -1.43
CA TYR A 306 3.82 22.00 -1.42
C TYR A 306 4.53 22.72 -0.27
N PRO A 307 5.31 23.78 -0.58
CA PRO A 307 5.92 24.60 0.46
C PRO A 307 4.84 25.30 1.28
N LEU A 308 4.94 25.31 2.60
CA LEU A 308 4.01 26.07 3.46
C LEU A 308 4.66 27.35 4.01
N PRO A 309 3.90 28.39 4.35
CA PRO A 309 4.46 29.70 4.69
C PRO A 309 5.30 29.68 5.97
N GLU A 310 4.74 29.18 7.07
CA GLU A 310 5.37 29.27 8.38
C GLU A 310 5.00 28.09 9.26
N PHE A 311 5.96 27.67 10.08
CA PHE A 311 5.78 26.70 11.14
C PHE A 311 6.30 27.26 12.45
N VAL A 312 5.44 27.32 13.47
CA VAL A 312 5.75 27.89 14.78
C VAL A 312 5.93 26.75 15.78
N VAL A 313 7.02 26.79 16.56
CA VAL A 313 7.31 25.82 17.62
C VAL A 313 7.33 26.55 18.95
N ILE A 314 6.52 26.06 19.89
CA ILE A 314 6.38 26.65 21.22
C ILE A 314 6.76 25.62 22.27
N HIS A 315 7.66 26.01 23.17
CA HIS A 315 8.08 25.16 24.29
C HIS A 315 8.41 26.03 25.52
N LYS A 316 8.13 25.52 26.73
CA LYS A 316 8.40 26.26 27.98
C LYS A 316 9.89 26.40 28.26
N ASP A 317 10.65 25.32 28.03
CA ASP A 317 12.11 25.28 28.23
C ASP A 317 12.86 25.91 27.05
N ALA A 318 13.66 26.93 27.34
CA ALA A 318 14.50 27.62 26.36
C ALA A 318 15.67 26.77 25.82
N SER A 319 16.17 25.81 26.62
CA SER A 319 17.27 24.93 26.19
C SER A 319 16.83 24.01 25.05
N VAL A 320 15.60 23.52 25.10
CA VAL A 320 14.97 22.71 24.06
C VAL A 320 14.72 23.52 22.79
N LEU A 321 14.30 24.79 22.91
CA LEU A 321 14.16 25.66 21.75
C LEU A 321 15.51 25.92 21.06
N LYS A 322 16.58 26.09 21.84
CA LYS A 322 17.93 26.26 21.30
C LYS A 322 18.43 25.01 20.57
N ASP A 323 18.06 23.83 21.05
CA ASP A 323 18.35 22.57 20.36
C ASP A 323 17.63 22.50 19.00
N VAL A 324 16.35 22.89 18.93
CA VAL A 324 15.59 22.97 17.66
C VAL A 324 16.18 24.03 16.73
N GLU A 325 16.56 25.20 17.27
CA GLU A 325 17.21 26.29 16.54
C GLU A 325 18.52 25.81 15.89
N SER A 326 19.33 25.02 16.60
CA SER A 326 20.61 24.52 16.10
C SER A 326 20.49 23.61 14.86
N LEU A 327 19.29 23.11 14.59
CA LEU A 327 18.96 22.17 13.51
C LEU A 327 17.73 22.64 12.71
N GLU A 328 17.46 23.96 12.68
CA GLU A 328 16.28 24.54 12.05
C GLU A 328 16.11 24.14 10.57
N ASP A 329 17.22 24.04 9.83
CA ASP A 329 17.21 23.64 8.42
C ASP A 329 16.58 22.26 8.21
N PHE A 330 16.79 21.31 9.13
CA PHE A 330 16.16 20.00 9.07
C PHE A 330 14.65 20.08 9.26
N VAL A 331 14.15 21.00 10.10
CA VAL A 331 12.72 21.27 10.27
C VAL A 331 12.16 21.90 9.00
N ARG A 332 12.88 22.88 8.44
CA ARG A 332 12.49 23.62 7.22
C ARG A 332 12.37 22.70 6.00
N GLU A 333 13.39 21.88 5.76
CA GLU A 333 13.39 20.88 4.68
C GLU A 333 12.44 19.73 4.97
N GLY A 334 12.45 19.23 6.21
CA GLY A 334 11.67 18.07 6.65
C GLY A 334 10.16 18.29 6.62
N LEU A 335 9.71 19.55 6.72
CA LEU A 335 8.32 19.97 6.58
C LEU A 335 8.04 20.77 5.30
N ASN A 336 9.05 21.07 4.47
CA ASN A 336 8.94 21.97 3.32
C ASN A 336 8.19 23.26 3.69
N VAL A 337 8.75 24.05 4.61
CA VAL A 337 8.18 25.33 5.07
C VAL A 337 9.14 26.46 4.73
N ARG A 338 8.64 27.69 4.53
CA ARG A 338 9.51 28.83 4.20
C ARG A 338 10.19 29.43 5.43
N LYS A 339 9.51 29.37 6.58
CA LYS A 339 9.99 29.95 7.84
C LYS A 339 9.67 29.06 9.02
N VAL A 340 10.61 28.93 9.95
CA VAL A 340 10.38 28.35 11.28
C VAL A 340 10.46 29.47 12.32
N THR A 341 9.50 29.53 13.24
CA THR A 341 9.45 30.55 14.29
C THR A 341 9.40 29.88 15.65
N LEU A 342 10.35 30.22 16.53
CA LEU A 342 10.42 29.67 17.88
C LEU A 342 9.84 30.67 18.89
N SER A 343 9.06 30.18 19.86
CA SER A 343 8.46 31.02 20.90
C SER A 343 8.36 30.28 22.24
N GLN A 344 8.39 31.02 23.35
CA GLN A 344 8.02 30.48 24.66
C GLN A 344 6.60 30.88 25.07
N ASN A 345 5.99 31.82 24.34
CA ASN A 345 4.70 32.40 24.70
C ASN A 345 3.60 31.90 23.73
N ARG A 346 2.70 31.08 24.27
CA ARG A 346 1.53 30.55 23.55
C ARG A 346 0.42 31.57 23.34
N GLU A 347 0.30 32.56 24.22
CA GLU A 347 -0.77 33.57 24.18
C GLU A 347 -0.64 34.49 22.96
N LEU A 348 0.58 34.73 22.50
CA LEU A 348 0.88 35.51 21.28
C LEU A 348 0.15 34.97 20.04
N TYR A 349 -0.05 33.64 19.99
CA TYR A 349 -0.68 32.96 18.86
C TYR A 349 -2.16 32.63 19.13
N GLY A 350 -2.70 33.07 20.27
CA GLY A 350 -4.10 32.81 20.64
C GLY A 350 -4.41 31.32 20.82
N VAL A 351 -3.45 30.56 21.33
CA VAL A 351 -3.62 29.14 21.65
C VAL A 351 -4.28 29.00 23.03
N GLU A 352 -5.49 28.45 23.04
CA GLU A 352 -6.28 28.11 24.23
C GLU A 352 -6.15 26.60 24.51
N MET A 353 -6.25 26.21 25.79
CA MET A 353 -6.23 24.81 26.20
C MET A 353 -7.65 24.34 26.51
N ARG A 354 -7.95 23.12 26.07
CA ARG A 354 -9.21 22.45 26.38
C ARG A 354 -8.93 21.06 26.93
N ALA A 355 -9.46 20.77 28.10
CA ALA A 355 -9.42 19.43 28.65
C ALA A 355 -10.57 18.59 28.05
N GLU A 356 -10.24 17.43 27.52
CA GLU A 356 -11.18 16.41 27.04
C GLU A 356 -11.09 15.15 27.90
N PRO A 357 -12.23 14.54 28.29
CA PRO A 357 -12.20 13.37 29.15
C PRO A 357 -11.79 12.10 28.38
N ASN A 358 -10.94 11.30 29.00
CA ASN A 358 -10.61 9.95 28.54
C ASN A 358 -11.70 8.97 29.01
N TYR A 359 -12.70 8.74 28.17
CA TYR A 359 -13.88 7.92 28.53
C TYR A 359 -13.55 6.50 29.04
N PRO A 360 -12.59 5.75 28.46
CA PRO A 360 -12.16 4.44 28.99
C PRO A 360 -11.68 4.43 30.44
N THR A 361 -10.90 5.42 30.86
CA THR A 361 -10.32 5.49 32.23
C THR A 361 -11.32 6.12 33.19
N LEU A 362 -11.92 7.24 32.78
CA LEU A 362 -12.94 7.95 33.56
C LEU A 362 -14.18 7.08 33.82
N GLY A 363 -14.59 6.26 32.84
CA GLY A 363 -15.74 5.37 32.95
C GLY A 363 -15.61 4.32 34.07
N LYS A 364 -14.39 3.80 34.28
CA LYS A 364 -14.09 2.83 35.34
C LYS A 364 -14.12 3.45 36.73
N LYS A 365 -13.71 4.72 36.86
CA LYS A 365 -13.63 5.44 38.15
C LYS A 365 -14.97 6.06 38.55
N ALA A 366 -15.71 6.63 37.60
CA ALA A 366 -16.84 7.51 37.89
C ALA A 366 -18.22 6.84 37.77
N GLY A 367 -18.35 5.71 37.08
CA GLY A 367 -19.61 4.96 36.94
C GLY A 367 -20.80 5.87 36.52
N ALA A 368 -21.82 5.97 37.38
CA ALA A 368 -23.01 6.78 37.11
C ALA A 368 -22.74 8.31 37.05
N LYS A 369 -21.60 8.79 37.58
CA LYS A 369 -21.23 10.22 37.63
C LYS A 369 -20.50 10.72 36.38
N VAL A 370 -20.20 9.86 35.40
CA VAL A 370 -19.42 10.21 34.19
C VAL A 370 -19.97 11.41 33.44
N LYS A 371 -21.30 11.56 33.35
CA LYS A 371 -21.93 12.71 32.65
C LYS A 371 -21.66 14.04 33.35
N SER A 372 -21.74 14.09 34.69
CA SER A 372 -21.42 15.29 35.48
C SER A 372 -19.95 15.67 35.30
N LEU A 373 -19.06 14.68 35.45
CA LEU A 373 -17.61 14.85 35.35
C LEU A 373 -17.14 15.27 33.96
N THR A 374 -17.74 14.71 32.91
CA THR A 374 -17.44 15.08 31.52
C THR A 374 -17.69 16.56 31.25
N GLN A 375 -18.77 17.12 31.81
CA GLN A 375 -19.12 18.51 31.62
C GLN A 375 -18.14 19.43 32.37
N GLN A 376 -17.83 19.09 33.63
CA GLN A 376 -16.90 19.87 34.43
C GLN A 376 -15.46 19.86 33.87
N ILE A 377 -14.99 18.72 33.34
CA ILE A 377 -13.69 18.63 32.65
C ILE A 377 -13.66 19.54 31.41
N ARG A 378 -14.76 19.61 30.66
CA ARG A 378 -14.85 20.45 29.46
C ARG A 378 -14.97 21.95 29.74
N ASP A 379 -15.40 22.32 30.94
CA ASP A 379 -15.61 23.69 31.39
C ASP A 379 -14.40 24.25 32.18
N MET A 380 -13.31 23.47 32.31
CA MET A 380 -12.07 23.93 32.96
C MET A 380 -11.42 25.08 32.18
N THR A 381 -10.92 26.08 32.90
CA THR A 381 -10.22 27.21 32.29
C THR A 381 -8.74 26.88 32.04
N ASP A 382 -8.07 27.63 31.16
CA ASP A 382 -6.63 27.51 30.92
C ASP A 382 -5.82 27.57 32.24
N ALA A 383 -6.21 28.43 33.18
CA ALA A 383 -5.56 28.55 34.48
C ALA A 383 -5.73 27.29 35.36
N ASP A 384 -6.86 26.59 35.23
CA ASP A 384 -7.09 25.33 35.95
C ASP A 384 -6.28 24.19 35.34
N ILE A 385 -6.21 24.15 34.00
CA ILE A 385 -5.38 23.18 33.26
C ILE A 385 -3.89 23.40 33.55
N GLU A 386 -3.42 24.63 33.69
CA GLU A 386 -2.04 24.91 34.08
C GLU A 386 -1.70 24.45 35.50
N LYS A 387 -2.63 24.64 36.44
CA LYS A 387 -2.47 24.13 37.81
C LYS A 387 -2.36 22.60 37.80
N LEU A 388 -3.20 21.92 37.01
CA LEU A 388 -3.12 20.47 36.82
C LEU A 388 -1.77 20.04 36.23
N LEU A 389 -1.25 20.77 35.23
CA LEU A 389 0.05 20.47 34.60
C LEU A 389 1.27 20.79 35.48
N SER A 390 1.14 21.70 36.45
CA SER A 390 2.24 22.13 37.33
C SER A 390 2.48 21.21 38.53
N LYS A 391 1.49 20.39 38.91
CA LYS A 391 1.65 19.30 39.88
C LYS A 391 2.16 18.08 39.14
N GLY A 392 3.41 17.69 39.39
CA GLY A 392 4.09 16.61 38.67
C GLY A 392 3.41 15.24 38.83
N GLN A 393 3.84 14.29 37.99
CA GLN A 393 3.35 12.89 37.93
C GLN A 393 3.47 12.09 39.24
N ASP A 394 4.17 12.60 40.27
CA ASP A 394 4.52 11.86 41.49
C ASP A 394 3.66 12.18 42.73
N GLU A 395 2.60 13.01 42.62
CA GLU A 395 1.63 13.21 43.71
C GLU A 395 0.22 12.73 43.34
N SER A 396 -0.37 11.90 44.21
CA SER A 396 -1.74 11.39 44.14
C SER A 396 -2.79 12.52 43.98
N PRO A 397 -4.01 12.18 43.54
CA PRO A 397 -4.70 12.70 42.34
C PRO A 397 -4.56 14.21 42.03
N LEU A 398 -4.52 14.54 40.74
CA LEU A 398 -4.37 15.91 40.22
C LEU A 398 -5.41 16.89 40.77
N THR A 399 -6.65 16.43 40.99
CA THR A 399 -7.75 17.11 41.71
C THR A 399 -8.87 16.09 42.00
N THR A 400 -9.70 16.34 43.02
CA THR A 400 -10.94 15.58 43.25
C THR A 400 -12.13 16.36 42.70
N ILE A 401 -12.87 15.76 41.76
CA ILE A 401 -14.12 16.32 41.24
C ILE A 401 -15.27 15.37 41.62
N ASP A 402 -16.33 15.87 42.26
CA ASP A 402 -17.46 15.06 42.76
C ASP A 402 -17.03 13.82 43.61
N ASP A 403 -16.00 13.97 44.46
CA ASP A 403 -15.35 12.91 45.26
C ASP A 403 -14.66 11.81 44.44
N VAL A 404 -14.40 12.04 43.15
CA VAL A 404 -13.65 11.13 42.28
C VAL A 404 -12.24 11.67 42.03
N PRO A 405 -11.19 10.89 42.31
CA PRO A 405 -9.81 11.27 42.03
C PRO A 405 -9.55 11.29 40.52
N ILE A 406 -9.12 12.44 40.00
CA ILE A 406 -8.77 12.62 38.58
C ILE A 406 -7.25 12.61 38.44
N GLU A 407 -6.74 11.74 37.57
CA GLU A 407 -5.32 11.58 37.26
C GLU A 407 -5.01 12.04 35.83
N SER A 408 -3.72 12.18 35.47
CA SER A 408 -3.31 12.66 34.14
C SER A 408 -3.80 11.77 33.01
N GLU A 409 -4.06 10.50 33.31
CA GLU A 409 -4.56 9.50 32.37
C GLU A 409 -6.07 9.62 32.11
N ASP A 410 -6.79 10.39 32.92
CA ASP A 410 -8.23 10.61 32.81
C ASP A 410 -8.60 11.79 31.90
N ILE A 411 -7.61 12.61 31.51
CA ILE A 411 -7.80 13.84 30.71
C ILE A 411 -6.79 13.88 29.55
N HIS A 412 -7.27 14.24 28.37
CA HIS A 412 -6.47 14.61 27.21
C HIS A 412 -6.53 16.13 27.01
N ILE A 413 -5.39 16.81 26.88
CA ILE A 413 -5.35 18.26 26.65
C ILE A 413 -5.28 18.51 25.14
N VAL A 414 -6.29 19.19 24.62
CA VAL A 414 -6.36 19.65 23.23
C VAL A 414 -6.02 21.13 23.20
N TYR A 415 -5.17 21.52 22.26
CA TYR A 415 -4.80 22.91 22.04
C TYR A 415 -5.56 23.43 20.83
N ARG A 416 -6.19 24.60 20.95
CA ARG A 416 -6.98 25.20 19.89
C ARG A 416 -6.54 26.64 19.64
N VAL A 417 -6.40 27.01 18.37
CA VAL A 417 -6.14 28.39 17.97
C VAL A 417 -7.47 29.12 17.85
N ALA A 418 -7.76 30.08 18.73
CA ALA A 418 -9.05 30.76 18.78
C ALA A 418 -9.14 32.00 17.87
N LYS A 419 -8.00 32.68 17.63
CA LYS A 419 -7.96 34.01 16.97
C LYS A 419 -7.38 34.02 15.57
N GLN A 420 -6.65 32.98 15.17
CA GLN A 420 -5.93 32.91 13.88
C GLN A 420 -6.29 31.63 13.13
N THR A 421 -7.22 31.73 12.18
CA THR A 421 -7.78 30.57 11.47
C THR A 421 -6.86 29.96 10.42
N GLN A 422 -5.74 30.62 10.09
CA GLN A 422 -4.75 30.11 9.14
C GLN A 422 -3.82 29.05 9.73
N TYR A 423 -3.71 29.01 11.07
CA TYR A 423 -2.86 28.05 11.77
C TYR A 423 -3.69 26.88 12.29
N GLU A 424 -3.12 25.69 12.19
CA GLU A 424 -3.61 24.52 12.90
C GLU A 424 -2.58 24.12 13.95
N ALA A 425 -3.05 23.89 15.18
CA ALA A 425 -2.20 23.55 16.31
C ALA A 425 -2.26 22.06 16.65
N THR A 426 -1.14 21.51 17.09
CA THR A 426 -1.08 20.23 17.78
C THR A 426 -0.01 20.28 18.85
N ALA A 427 -0.09 19.38 19.83
CA ALA A 427 0.87 19.35 20.92
C ALA A 427 1.17 17.94 21.38
N GLU A 428 2.41 17.70 21.76
CA GLU A 428 2.88 16.44 22.33
C GLU A 428 4.19 16.66 23.08
N GLN A 429 4.42 15.91 24.18
CA GLN A 429 5.68 15.95 24.94
C GLN A 429 6.14 17.36 25.35
N GLY A 430 5.21 18.26 25.65
CA GLY A 430 5.51 19.65 26.05
C GLY A 430 5.73 20.62 24.89
N PHE A 431 5.83 20.14 23.65
CA PHE A 431 5.81 20.99 22.46
C PHE A 431 4.38 21.34 22.07
N VAL A 432 4.16 22.60 21.72
CA VAL A 432 2.97 23.07 21.01
C VAL A 432 3.43 23.62 19.68
N VAL A 433 2.95 23.07 18.56
CA VAL A 433 3.33 23.53 17.23
C VAL A 433 2.12 24.10 16.50
N LEU A 434 2.36 25.10 15.65
CA LEU A 434 1.37 25.67 14.75
C LEU A 434 1.89 25.62 13.33
N LEU A 435 1.07 25.17 12.39
CA LEU A 435 1.41 25.18 10.97
C LEU A 435 0.44 26.06 10.20
N ASP A 436 0.98 27.04 9.46
CA ASP A 436 0.20 27.81 8.49
C ASP A 436 -0.09 26.91 7.29
N TYR A 437 -1.36 26.61 7.04
CA TYR A 437 -1.80 25.73 5.96
C TYR A 437 -2.47 26.49 4.80
N THR A 438 -2.32 27.81 4.73
CA THR A 438 -2.90 28.60 3.64
C THR A 438 -2.37 28.12 2.28
N ALA A 439 -3.28 27.57 1.47
CA ALA A 439 -2.95 27.11 0.13
C ALA A 439 -2.91 28.31 -0.82
N ASP A 440 -1.71 28.78 -1.15
CA ASP A 440 -1.52 29.71 -2.26
C ASP A 440 -1.52 28.93 -3.58
N ALA A 441 -2.25 29.44 -4.60
CA ALA A 441 -2.30 28.83 -5.92
C ALA A 441 -0.92 28.76 -6.59
N SER A 442 -0.03 29.70 -6.25
CA SER A 442 1.37 29.75 -6.73
C SER A 442 2.19 28.50 -6.38
N LEU A 443 1.95 27.91 -5.21
CA LEU A 443 2.70 26.77 -4.67
C LEU A 443 2.38 25.45 -5.38
N LYS A 444 1.17 25.30 -5.92
CA LYS A 444 0.80 24.12 -6.70
C LYS A 444 1.48 24.11 -8.06
N ASP A 445 1.60 25.28 -8.66
CA ASP A 445 2.15 25.45 -10.00
C ASP A 445 3.67 25.29 -9.99
N GLU A 446 4.36 25.77 -8.95
CA GLU A 446 5.80 25.56 -8.71
C GLU A 446 6.17 24.06 -8.68
N GLY A 447 5.35 23.24 -8.01
CA GLY A 447 5.54 21.78 -7.97
C GLY A 447 5.42 21.12 -9.35
N LEU A 448 4.53 21.63 -10.20
CA LEU A 448 4.34 21.13 -11.57
C LEU A 448 5.47 21.61 -12.50
N ILE A 449 5.98 22.84 -12.31
CA ILE A 449 7.18 23.35 -13.00
C ILE A 449 8.40 22.47 -12.72
N HIS A 450 8.64 22.13 -11.45
CA HIS A 450 9.75 21.24 -11.08
C HIS A 450 9.64 19.86 -11.73
N GLU A 451 8.43 19.33 -11.85
CA GLU A 451 8.19 18.06 -12.52
C GLU A 451 8.50 18.13 -14.03
N ILE A 452 8.04 19.20 -14.71
CA ILE A 452 8.32 19.42 -16.15
C ILE A 452 9.83 19.55 -16.36
N THR A 453 10.49 20.41 -15.60
CA THR A 453 11.92 20.71 -15.77
C THR A 453 12.80 19.50 -15.49
N SER A 454 12.51 18.73 -14.43
CA SER A 454 13.21 17.48 -14.10
C SER A 454 13.11 16.44 -15.23
N ARG A 455 11.93 16.31 -15.84
CA ARG A 455 11.71 15.39 -16.98
C ARG A 455 12.53 15.79 -18.20
N VAL A 456 12.57 17.07 -18.55
CA VAL A 456 13.37 17.56 -19.69
C VAL A 456 14.86 17.37 -19.45
N GLN A 457 15.36 17.64 -18.24
CA GLN A 457 16.79 17.45 -17.92
C GLN A 457 17.20 15.97 -17.99
N LYS A 458 16.32 15.03 -17.60
CA LYS A 458 16.56 13.59 -17.77
C LYS A 458 16.67 13.22 -19.26
N LEU A 459 15.76 13.71 -20.11
CA LEU A 459 15.82 13.48 -21.56
C LEU A 459 17.10 14.03 -22.18
N ARG A 460 17.54 15.21 -21.75
CA ARG A 460 18.79 15.82 -22.21
C ARG A 460 20.01 14.93 -21.93
N LYS A 461 20.10 14.37 -20.71
CA LYS A 461 21.17 13.44 -20.32
C LYS A 461 21.13 12.14 -21.13
N GLU A 462 19.94 11.58 -21.38
CA GLU A 462 19.77 10.37 -22.19
C GLU A 462 20.20 10.58 -23.65
N ALA A 463 19.89 11.74 -24.21
CA ALA A 463 20.33 12.16 -25.54
C ALA A 463 21.83 12.50 -25.61
N LYS A 464 22.57 12.38 -24.50
CA LYS A 464 23.99 12.76 -24.36
C LYS A 464 24.28 14.23 -24.70
N LEU A 465 23.29 15.09 -24.52
CA LEU A 465 23.40 16.53 -24.74
C LEU A 465 23.98 17.23 -23.51
N ILE A 466 24.89 18.17 -23.73
CA ILE A 466 25.51 19.01 -22.69
C ILE A 466 24.75 20.34 -22.52
N PRO A 467 24.86 21.04 -21.37
CA PRO A 467 24.11 22.28 -21.13
C PRO A 467 24.30 23.39 -22.17
N SER A 468 25.47 23.43 -22.82
CA SER A 468 25.81 24.40 -23.85
C SER A 468 25.12 24.14 -25.20
N ASP A 469 24.61 22.94 -25.45
CA ASP A 469 24.04 22.58 -26.75
C ASP A 469 22.79 23.40 -27.06
N ASP A 470 22.71 23.95 -28.26
CA ASP A 470 21.57 24.73 -28.71
C ASP A 470 20.42 23.80 -29.12
N ILE A 471 19.41 23.71 -28.27
CA ILE A 471 18.29 22.78 -28.41
C ILE A 471 16.97 23.49 -28.15
N THR A 472 15.95 23.10 -28.91
CA THR A 472 14.56 23.50 -28.68
C THR A 472 13.78 22.28 -28.18
N ILE A 473 13.07 22.43 -27.08
CA ILE A 473 12.27 21.36 -26.47
C ILE A 473 10.84 21.50 -26.97
N TYR A 474 10.31 20.45 -27.58
CA TYR A 474 8.90 20.39 -28.01
C TYR A 474 8.09 19.49 -27.08
N TYR A 475 6.90 19.93 -26.65
CA TYR A 475 6.05 19.17 -25.71
C TYR A 475 4.59 19.06 -26.17
N SER A 476 3.93 17.97 -25.78
CA SER A 476 2.47 17.84 -25.81
C SER A 476 1.98 17.16 -24.54
N VAL A 477 0.79 17.54 -24.07
CA VAL A 477 0.18 16.99 -22.86
C VAL A 477 -1.22 16.50 -23.19
N GLU A 478 -1.51 15.26 -22.81
CA GLU A 478 -2.83 14.63 -22.98
C GLU A 478 -3.33 14.06 -21.64
N PRO A 479 -4.54 14.42 -21.17
CA PRO A 479 -5.49 15.35 -21.79
C PRO A 479 -5.08 16.83 -21.60
N GLN A 480 -5.49 17.70 -22.54
CA GLN A 480 -5.25 19.15 -22.46
C GLN A 480 -5.95 19.84 -21.29
N THR A 481 -6.92 19.16 -20.65
CA THR A 481 -7.64 19.64 -19.47
C THR A 481 -6.88 19.43 -18.16
N SER A 482 -5.67 18.86 -18.19
CA SER A 482 -4.87 18.61 -16.99
C SER A 482 -4.18 19.88 -16.48
N GLU A 483 -3.95 19.96 -15.16
CA GLU A 483 -3.21 21.07 -14.53
C GLU A 483 -1.79 21.22 -15.10
N ILE A 484 -1.15 20.13 -15.52
CA ILE A 484 0.17 20.17 -16.19
C ILE A 484 0.08 20.88 -17.54
N ALA A 485 -1.01 20.69 -18.30
CA ALA A 485 -1.20 21.39 -19.57
C ALA A 485 -1.40 22.90 -19.35
N ARG A 486 -2.15 23.26 -18.29
CA ARG A 486 -2.30 24.66 -17.86
C ARG A 486 -0.95 25.26 -17.47
N VAL A 487 -0.23 24.67 -16.51
CA VAL A 487 1.08 25.19 -16.06
C VAL A 487 2.11 25.24 -17.19
N ALA A 488 2.18 24.21 -18.04
CA ALA A 488 3.11 24.20 -19.17
C ALA A 488 2.84 25.32 -20.19
N SER A 489 1.60 25.82 -20.27
CA SER A 489 1.23 26.91 -21.18
C SER A 489 1.26 28.28 -20.50
N GLU A 490 0.65 28.43 -19.33
CA GLU A 490 0.54 29.70 -18.59
C GLU A 490 1.86 30.12 -17.91
N GLN A 491 2.68 29.17 -17.42
CA GLN A 491 3.94 29.44 -16.72
C GLN A 491 5.16 28.97 -17.51
N ARG A 492 5.06 29.03 -18.83
CA ARG A 492 6.12 28.65 -19.76
C ARG A 492 7.44 29.40 -19.48
N GLU A 493 7.38 30.69 -19.17
CA GLU A 493 8.56 31.53 -18.92
C GLU A 493 9.40 31.03 -17.74
N GLU A 494 8.75 30.55 -16.67
CA GLU A 494 9.45 29.99 -15.50
C GLU A 494 10.14 28.66 -15.83
N VAL A 495 9.48 27.81 -16.63
CA VAL A 495 10.06 26.56 -17.14
C VAL A 495 11.29 26.87 -18.01
N GLU A 496 11.19 27.84 -18.92
CA GLU A 496 12.30 28.27 -19.79
C GLU A 496 13.45 28.88 -18.99
N ALA A 497 13.17 29.65 -17.92
CA ALA A 497 14.18 30.22 -17.04
C ALA A 497 15.02 29.13 -16.34
N ILE A 498 14.37 28.05 -15.88
CA ILE A 498 15.06 26.92 -15.22
C ILE A 498 15.86 26.10 -16.25
N LEU A 499 15.26 25.82 -17.42
CA LEU A 499 15.90 25.00 -18.45
C LEU A 499 16.99 25.75 -19.22
N LYS A 500 16.92 27.08 -19.26
CA LYS A 500 17.73 27.99 -20.09
C LYS A 500 17.68 27.63 -21.58
N LYS A 501 16.54 27.10 -22.04
CA LYS A 501 16.29 26.62 -23.41
C LYS A 501 14.82 26.86 -23.79
N PRO A 502 14.50 27.08 -25.08
CA PRO A 502 13.11 27.25 -25.52
C PRO A 502 12.25 26.01 -25.26
N PHE A 503 11.06 26.20 -24.71
CA PHE A 503 10.09 25.15 -24.34
C PHE A 503 8.76 25.39 -25.08
N VAL A 504 8.57 24.74 -26.22
CA VAL A 504 7.55 25.09 -27.22
C VAL A 504 6.50 23.98 -27.38
N PRO A 505 5.20 24.30 -27.55
CA PRO A 505 4.19 23.30 -27.92
C PRO A 505 4.54 22.58 -29.22
N LEU A 506 4.30 21.26 -29.27
CA LEU A 506 4.56 20.42 -30.44
C LEU A 506 3.77 20.86 -31.68
N SER A 507 2.63 21.53 -31.51
CA SER A 507 1.83 22.10 -32.60
C SER A 507 2.57 23.15 -33.42
N ASN A 508 3.59 23.79 -32.85
CA ASN A 508 4.33 24.87 -33.49
C ASN A 508 5.53 24.35 -34.32
N LEU A 509 5.72 23.04 -34.40
CA LEU A 509 6.72 22.43 -35.25
C LEU A 509 6.25 22.52 -36.73
N THR A 510 6.61 23.60 -37.42
CA THR A 510 6.06 23.95 -38.75
C THR A 510 6.76 23.32 -39.95
N ASN A 511 7.82 22.53 -39.79
CA ASN A 511 8.43 21.78 -40.88
C ASN A 511 8.98 20.43 -40.40
N LYS A 512 8.44 19.33 -40.91
CA LYS A 512 8.88 17.95 -40.59
C LYS A 512 10.24 17.56 -41.20
N ASP A 513 10.84 18.40 -42.04
CA ASP A 513 11.91 17.97 -42.95
C ASP A 513 13.31 18.59 -42.73
N ASN A 514 13.65 19.16 -41.56
CA ASN A 514 15.08 19.45 -41.29
C ASN A 514 15.50 19.65 -39.82
N SER A 515 14.62 19.45 -38.84
CA SER A 515 15.07 19.36 -37.45
C SER A 515 15.60 17.95 -37.19
N ASN A 516 16.92 17.80 -36.98
CA ASN A 516 17.53 16.58 -36.46
C ASN A 516 16.94 16.30 -35.07
N VAL A 517 15.82 15.56 -35.01
CA VAL A 517 15.16 15.21 -33.75
C VAL A 517 16.11 14.30 -32.97
N VAL A 518 16.74 14.86 -31.93
CA VAL A 518 17.78 14.18 -31.17
C VAL A 518 17.21 13.00 -30.35
N ILE A 519 16.00 13.18 -29.79
CA ILE A 519 15.29 12.13 -29.06
C ILE A 519 13.78 12.44 -29.04
N THR A 520 12.95 11.44 -29.32
CA THR A 520 11.49 11.49 -29.13
C THR A 520 11.12 10.43 -28.11
N LYS A 521 10.45 10.80 -27.02
CA LYS A 521 10.04 9.84 -25.99
C LYS A 521 8.58 10.06 -25.61
N LYS A 522 7.73 9.09 -25.94
CA LYS A 522 6.40 8.96 -25.34
C LYS A 522 6.59 8.16 -24.05
N LEU A 523 6.25 8.76 -22.90
CA LEU A 523 6.41 8.10 -21.60
C LEU A 523 5.38 6.96 -21.42
N SER A 524 5.64 5.84 -22.09
CA SER A 524 5.12 4.49 -21.78
C SER A 524 5.80 3.35 -22.58
N ASP A 525 6.78 3.60 -23.46
CA ASP A 525 7.14 2.62 -24.52
C ASP A 525 8.00 1.40 -24.12
N TYR A 526 8.41 1.20 -22.86
CA TYR A 526 9.24 0.02 -22.50
C TYR A 526 8.50 -1.31 -22.76
N GLN A 527 7.17 -1.31 -22.71
CA GLN A 527 6.35 -2.49 -22.95
C GLN A 527 6.29 -2.87 -24.43
N LYS A 528 6.43 -1.90 -25.35
CA LYS A 528 6.57 -2.17 -26.79
C LYS A 528 7.91 -2.82 -27.11
N GLN A 529 8.94 -2.44 -26.38
CA GLN A 529 10.31 -2.94 -26.52
C GLN A 529 10.59 -4.15 -25.61
N SER A 530 9.56 -4.68 -24.94
CA SER A 530 9.68 -5.79 -24.02
C SER A 530 10.15 -7.04 -24.75
N LYS A 531 11.32 -7.57 -24.39
CA LYS A 531 11.81 -8.88 -24.84
C LYS A 531 11.08 -10.04 -24.17
N VAL A 532 10.30 -9.76 -23.13
CA VAL A 532 9.50 -10.75 -22.41
C VAL A 532 8.16 -10.98 -23.11
N TYR A 533 7.48 -9.93 -23.55
CA TYR A 533 6.15 -10.06 -24.14
C TYR A 533 6.21 -10.44 -25.63
N SER A 534 6.30 -11.73 -25.90
CA SER A 534 6.09 -12.29 -27.24
C SER A 534 4.64 -12.76 -27.42
N LEU A 535 4.16 -12.77 -28.67
CA LEU A 535 2.86 -13.34 -29.00
C LEU A 535 2.79 -14.83 -28.58
N GLU A 536 3.87 -15.57 -28.83
CA GLU A 536 4.01 -16.98 -28.46
C GLU A 536 3.87 -17.19 -26.94
N LEU A 537 4.47 -16.32 -26.12
CA LEU A 537 4.32 -16.37 -24.66
C LEU A 537 2.86 -16.13 -24.27
N LEU A 538 2.22 -15.09 -24.80
CA LEU A 538 0.82 -14.76 -24.48
C LEU A 538 -0.14 -15.89 -24.88
N GLN A 539 0.06 -16.49 -26.05
CA GLN A 539 -0.70 -17.66 -26.51
C GLN A 539 -0.46 -18.89 -25.63
N THR A 540 0.79 -19.14 -25.23
CA THR A 540 1.12 -20.26 -24.34
C THR A 540 0.51 -20.08 -22.96
N MET A 541 0.53 -18.87 -22.42
CA MET A 541 -0.14 -18.53 -21.17
C MET A 541 -1.64 -18.75 -21.26
N ASP A 542 -2.29 -18.25 -22.32
CA ASP A 542 -3.73 -18.45 -22.52
C ASP A 542 -4.11 -19.93 -22.59
N ARG A 543 -3.37 -20.69 -23.42
CA ARG A 543 -3.57 -22.12 -23.60
C ARG A 543 -3.48 -22.86 -22.27
N MET A 544 -2.41 -22.64 -21.52
CA MET A 544 -2.23 -23.30 -20.23
C MET A 544 -3.33 -22.88 -19.23
N TYR A 545 -3.73 -21.60 -19.18
CA TYR A 545 -4.81 -21.16 -18.29
C TYR A 545 -6.11 -21.91 -18.59
N LYS A 546 -6.46 -22.05 -19.87
CA LYS A 546 -7.71 -22.68 -20.34
C LYS A 546 -7.69 -24.21 -20.30
N GLU A 547 -6.56 -24.82 -20.62
CA GLU A 547 -6.44 -26.28 -20.75
C GLU A 547 -6.02 -26.98 -19.46
N GLU A 548 -5.29 -26.30 -18.57
CA GLU A 548 -4.74 -26.92 -17.36
C GLU A 548 -5.27 -26.27 -16.08
N TRP A 549 -5.13 -24.95 -15.94
CA TRP A 549 -5.37 -24.27 -14.67
C TRP A 549 -6.86 -24.13 -14.33
N LEU A 550 -7.68 -23.59 -15.25
CA LEU A 550 -9.12 -23.44 -15.05
C LEU A 550 -9.83 -24.80 -14.84
N PRO A 551 -9.57 -25.86 -15.64
CA PRO A 551 -10.13 -27.17 -15.38
C PRO A 551 -9.76 -27.72 -14.01
N ARG A 552 -8.49 -27.57 -13.59
CA ARG A 552 -8.06 -27.97 -12.24
C ARG A 552 -8.82 -27.21 -11.15
N MET A 553 -8.96 -25.89 -11.30
CA MET A 553 -9.69 -25.06 -10.35
C MET A 553 -11.19 -25.36 -10.31
N SER A 554 -11.78 -25.77 -11.43
CA SER A 554 -13.20 -26.11 -11.53
C SER A 554 -13.57 -27.32 -10.66
N THR A 555 -12.62 -28.19 -10.32
CA THR A 555 -12.86 -29.31 -9.41
C THR A 555 -13.09 -28.85 -7.98
N TYR A 556 -12.53 -27.69 -7.62
CA TYR A 556 -12.55 -27.17 -6.27
C TYR A 556 -13.56 -26.01 -6.10
N CYS A 557 -13.65 -25.10 -7.09
CA CYS A 557 -14.48 -23.89 -7.03
C CYS A 557 -15.38 -23.68 -8.24
N HIS A 558 -16.29 -22.71 -8.15
CA HIS A 558 -17.09 -22.29 -9.31
C HIS A 558 -16.27 -21.39 -10.24
N ILE A 559 -16.53 -21.50 -11.54
CA ILE A 559 -15.88 -20.68 -12.56
C ILE A 559 -16.95 -20.05 -13.45
N LEU A 560 -16.92 -18.72 -13.55
CA LEU A 560 -17.68 -17.97 -14.53
C LEU A 560 -16.70 -17.38 -15.55
N GLN A 561 -16.90 -17.67 -16.83
CA GLN A 561 -16.04 -17.18 -17.92
C GLN A 561 -16.84 -16.23 -18.80
N TYR A 562 -16.23 -15.08 -19.09
CA TYR A 562 -16.81 -14.03 -19.93
C TYR A 562 -15.82 -13.61 -21.00
N ASN A 563 -16.26 -13.42 -22.24
CA ASN A 563 -15.46 -12.64 -23.18
C ASN A 563 -15.52 -11.14 -22.80
N GLU A 564 -14.43 -10.39 -22.98
CA GLU A 564 -14.38 -8.95 -22.65
C GLU A 564 -15.57 -8.15 -23.24
N ASN A 565 -16.03 -8.53 -24.45
CA ASN A 565 -17.13 -7.87 -25.16
C ASN A 565 -18.53 -8.30 -24.70
N GLU A 566 -18.66 -9.39 -23.93
CA GLU A 566 -19.95 -9.93 -23.48
C GLU A 566 -20.45 -9.25 -22.20
N ILE A 567 -19.55 -8.62 -21.44
CA ILE A 567 -19.88 -7.91 -20.21
C ILE A 567 -20.58 -6.59 -20.56
N LYS A 568 -21.91 -6.62 -20.66
CA LYS A 568 -22.73 -5.42 -20.92
C LYS A 568 -22.94 -4.60 -19.64
N THR A 569 -23.31 -5.27 -18.55
CA THR A 569 -23.56 -4.65 -17.25
C THR A 569 -22.97 -5.49 -16.13
N LEU A 570 -22.72 -4.88 -14.96
CA LEU A 570 -22.31 -5.64 -13.76
C LEU A 570 -23.45 -6.50 -13.23
N ASP A 571 -24.70 -6.09 -13.45
CA ASP A 571 -25.90 -6.83 -13.03
C ASP A 571 -25.98 -8.21 -13.69
N ASP A 572 -25.50 -8.34 -14.93
CA ASP A 572 -25.41 -9.65 -15.61
C ASP A 572 -24.52 -10.63 -14.83
N ILE A 573 -23.36 -10.15 -14.36
CA ILE A 573 -22.42 -10.98 -13.58
C ILE A 573 -23.00 -11.27 -12.20
N VAL A 574 -23.63 -10.29 -11.57
CA VAL A 574 -24.29 -10.47 -10.27
C VAL A 574 -25.36 -11.56 -10.35
N PHE A 575 -26.22 -11.47 -11.35
CA PHE A 575 -27.26 -12.46 -11.60
C PHE A 575 -26.68 -13.86 -11.76
N ASP A 576 -25.61 -14.00 -12.57
CA ASP A 576 -24.95 -15.29 -12.77
C ASP A 576 -24.35 -15.84 -11.47
N ILE A 577 -23.80 -14.98 -10.59
CA ILE A 577 -23.29 -15.38 -9.28
C ILE A 577 -24.42 -15.85 -8.36
N GLU A 578 -25.56 -15.18 -8.35
CA GLU A 578 -26.73 -15.55 -7.54
C GLU A 578 -27.33 -16.91 -7.95
N GLN A 579 -27.10 -17.37 -9.18
CA GLN A 579 -27.51 -18.71 -9.63
C GLN A 579 -26.57 -19.83 -9.16
N LEU A 580 -25.40 -19.53 -8.58
CA LEU A 580 -24.44 -20.53 -8.16
C LEU A 580 -24.82 -21.14 -6.80
N ASN A 581 -24.70 -22.48 -6.72
CA ASN A 581 -24.86 -23.19 -5.45
C ASN A 581 -23.54 -23.23 -4.68
N PHE A 582 -23.35 -22.32 -3.73
CA PHE A 582 -22.15 -22.29 -2.90
C PHE A 582 -22.12 -23.38 -1.81
N ASP A 583 -23.19 -24.15 -1.63
CA ASP A 583 -23.31 -25.28 -0.67
C ASP A 583 -23.10 -26.65 -1.32
N ASP A 584 -22.51 -26.69 -2.53
CA ASP A 584 -22.21 -27.93 -3.25
C ASP A 584 -21.27 -28.86 -2.45
N THR A 585 -21.77 -30.04 -2.09
CA THR A 585 -21.06 -31.07 -1.32
C THR A 585 -19.91 -31.74 -2.07
N ASN A 586 -19.67 -31.42 -3.34
CA ASN A 586 -18.51 -31.88 -4.10
C ASN A 586 -17.41 -30.81 -4.21
N LYS A 587 -17.71 -29.54 -3.89
CA LYS A 587 -16.77 -28.40 -3.94
C LYS A 587 -16.45 -27.89 -2.53
N PHE A 588 -15.48 -26.98 -2.43
CA PHE A 588 -15.16 -26.25 -1.19
C PHE A 588 -14.88 -27.10 0.08
N PRO A 589 -14.08 -28.17 0.03
CA PRO A 589 -13.88 -29.07 1.18
C PRO A 589 -13.34 -28.39 2.44
N ASP A 590 -12.43 -27.42 2.30
CA ASP A 590 -11.85 -26.57 3.35
C ASP A 590 -12.79 -25.50 3.91
N TRP A 591 -13.94 -25.25 3.27
CA TRP A 591 -14.99 -24.33 3.78
C TRP A 591 -16.04 -25.04 4.64
N ARG A 592 -15.98 -26.37 4.75
CA ARG A 592 -16.90 -27.16 5.59
C ARG A 592 -16.47 -27.13 7.04
N ILE A 593 -16.54 -25.95 7.66
CA ILE A 593 -16.23 -25.80 9.07
C ILE A 593 -17.45 -26.21 9.90
N THR A 594 -17.23 -27.13 10.84
CA THR A 594 -18.26 -27.56 11.79
C THR A 594 -18.02 -27.03 13.21
N VAL A 595 -16.82 -26.51 13.50
CA VAL A 595 -16.40 -26.06 14.82
C VAL A 595 -15.66 -24.72 14.73
N ASP A 596 -16.09 -23.73 15.51
CA ASP A 596 -15.54 -22.37 15.48
C ASP A 596 -14.03 -22.32 15.80
N VAL A 597 -13.56 -23.23 16.65
CA VAL A 597 -12.14 -23.35 17.04
C VAL A 597 -11.21 -23.50 15.82
N GLU A 598 -11.66 -24.17 14.75
CA GLU A 598 -10.85 -24.32 13.53
C GLU A 598 -10.69 -22.98 12.79
N LEU A 599 -11.76 -22.19 12.69
CA LEU A 599 -11.75 -20.87 12.10
C LEU A 599 -10.93 -19.88 12.94
N GLU A 600 -11.02 -19.97 14.25
CA GLU A 600 -10.27 -19.13 15.16
C GLU A 600 -8.77 -19.39 15.08
N ARG A 601 -8.36 -20.66 15.00
CA ARG A 601 -6.96 -21.04 14.77
C ARG A 601 -6.46 -20.53 13.43
N PHE A 602 -7.28 -20.69 12.37
CA PHE A 602 -6.96 -20.18 11.05
C PHE A 602 -6.79 -18.66 11.08
N ARG A 603 -7.71 -17.94 11.71
CA ARG A 603 -7.67 -16.48 11.85
C ARG A 603 -6.49 -16.00 12.68
N ALA A 604 -6.14 -16.70 13.76
CA ALA A 604 -4.94 -16.42 14.54
C ALA A 604 -3.67 -16.64 13.70
N LEU A 605 -3.62 -17.71 12.89
CA LEU A 605 -2.51 -17.97 11.97
C LEU A 605 -2.35 -16.83 10.96
N LEU A 606 -3.44 -16.31 10.40
CA LEU A 606 -3.39 -15.17 9.46
C LEU A 606 -2.80 -13.90 10.10
N GLN A 607 -2.82 -13.74 11.42
CA GLN A 607 -2.28 -12.55 12.10
C GLN A 607 -0.93 -12.82 12.79
N ASP A 608 -0.42 -14.05 12.74
CA ASP A 608 0.87 -14.42 13.34
C ASP A 608 2.04 -13.99 12.42
N GLU A 609 2.50 -12.76 12.63
CA GLU A 609 3.64 -12.21 11.87
C GLU A 609 4.93 -13.03 12.02
N HIS A 610 5.14 -13.69 13.17
CA HIS A 610 6.34 -14.50 13.40
C HIS A 610 6.29 -15.79 12.60
N PHE A 611 5.12 -16.44 12.51
CA PHE A 611 4.91 -17.59 11.64
C PHE A 611 5.18 -17.23 10.18
N TRP A 612 4.51 -16.20 9.65
CA TRP A 612 4.67 -15.82 8.25
C TRP A 612 6.09 -15.36 7.93
N THR A 613 6.74 -14.63 8.84
CA THR A 613 8.15 -14.26 8.68
C THR A 613 9.05 -15.49 8.59
N ARG A 614 8.79 -16.56 9.36
CA ARG A 614 9.56 -17.80 9.24
C ARG A 614 9.31 -18.48 7.90
N MET A 615 8.05 -18.59 7.47
CA MET A 615 7.68 -19.20 6.19
C MET A 615 8.26 -18.43 5.00
N PHE A 616 8.31 -17.10 5.09
CA PHE A 616 8.92 -16.23 4.08
C PHE A 616 10.41 -16.43 3.91
N ASN A 617 11.08 -17.08 4.86
CA ASN A 617 12.52 -17.28 4.82
C ASN A 617 12.94 -18.75 4.93
N SER A 618 11.99 -19.69 5.01
CA SER A 618 12.25 -21.13 5.05
C SER A 618 12.42 -21.69 3.64
N ASN A 619 13.57 -21.43 2.99
CA ASN A 619 13.94 -22.13 1.76
C ASN A 619 15.13 -23.04 2.06
N ARG A 620 15.01 -24.34 1.76
CA ARG A 620 16.10 -25.32 1.90
C ARG A 620 17.22 -25.06 0.89
N LEU A 621 16.89 -24.45 -0.25
CA LEU A 621 17.83 -23.91 -1.24
C LEU A 621 18.49 -22.62 -0.75
N LEU A 622 19.18 -22.71 0.39
CA LEU A 622 19.91 -21.63 1.06
C LEU A 622 21.11 -21.12 0.25
N HIS A 623 21.35 -21.52 -1.01
CA HIS A 623 22.53 -21.08 -1.78
C HIS A 623 22.21 -20.82 -3.26
N LEU A 624 21.08 -20.19 -3.57
CA LEU A 624 20.77 -19.75 -4.94
C LEU A 624 21.54 -18.46 -5.31
N SER A 625 22.50 -18.53 -6.23
CA SER A 625 23.27 -17.36 -6.70
C SER A 625 22.42 -16.22 -7.25
N GLU A 626 21.23 -16.54 -7.77
CA GLU A 626 20.24 -15.57 -8.26
C GLU A 626 19.57 -14.73 -7.15
N TRP A 627 19.56 -15.25 -5.92
CA TRP A 627 18.95 -14.61 -4.76
C TRP A 627 19.97 -14.03 -3.78
N TRP A 628 21.11 -14.70 -3.61
CA TRP A 628 22.11 -14.30 -2.63
C TRP A 628 22.76 -12.96 -2.96
N THR A 629 22.91 -12.14 -1.93
CA THR A 629 23.66 -10.88 -1.95
C THR A 629 24.94 -11.07 -1.15
N GLU A 630 26.02 -10.39 -1.53
CA GLU A 630 27.25 -10.42 -0.73
C GLU A 630 26.99 -9.98 0.73
N PRO A 631 27.51 -10.71 1.74
CA PRO A 631 27.23 -10.44 3.16
C PRO A 631 27.54 -9.01 3.62
N ASN A 632 28.57 -8.38 3.05
CA ASN A 632 28.97 -7.02 3.42
C ASN A 632 27.96 -5.97 2.95
N ALA A 633 27.43 -6.15 1.75
CA ALA A 633 26.44 -5.26 1.20
C ALA A 633 25.06 -5.48 1.86
N GLN A 634 24.77 -6.72 2.29
CA GLN A 634 23.63 -7.04 3.15
C GLN A 634 23.71 -6.29 4.49
N LYS A 635 24.86 -6.34 5.18
CA LYS A 635 25.09 -5.60 6.44
C LYS A 635 24.98 -4.09 6.25
N SER A 636 25.44 -3.57 5.12
CA SER A 636 25.37 -2.13 4.80
C SER A 636 23.91 -1.68 4.64
N GLN A 637 23.09 -2.47 3.93
CA GLN A 637 21.65 -2.24 3.82
C GLN A 637 20.94 -2.27 5.18
N GLN A 638 21.29 -3.23 6.04
CA GLN A 638 20.74 -3.29 7.39
C GLN A 638 21.13 -2.11 8.26
N GLY A 639 22.38 -1.64 8.12
CA GLY A 639 22.82 -0.40 8.75
C GLY A 639 21.92 0.75 8.34
N LEU A 640 21.69 0.93 7.04
CA LEU A 640 20.82 2.00 6.51
C LEU A 640 19.37 1.87 7.02
N MET A 641 18.79 0.67 6.98
CA MET A 641 17.43 0.44 7.52
C MET A 641 17.35 0.72 9.01
N LYS A 642 18.39 0.40 9.80
CA LYS A 642 18.40 0.67 11.24
C LYS A 642 18.36 2.16 11.56
N TYR A 643 18.81 3.03 10.66
CA TYR A 643 18.91 4.48 10.88
C TYR A 643 17.90 5.30 10.08
N ASP A 644 17.11 4.67 9.20
CA ASP A 644 16.00 5.34 8.53
C ASP A 644 14.84 5.56 9.51
N PRO A 645 14.37 6.80 9.72
CA PRO A 645 13.25 7.10 10.62
C PRO A 645 11.96 6.32 10.32
N ARG A 646 11.75 5.88 9.07
CA ARG A 646 10.64 5.00 8.67
C ARG A 646 10.78 3.60 9.27
N TYR A 647 12.00 3.16 9.56
CA TYR A 647 12.32 1.83 10.08
C TYR A 647 12.86 1.87 11.53
N TYR A 648 12.93 3.07 12.14
CA TYR A 648 13.52 3.33 13.46
C TYR A 648 12.49 3.10 14.59
N TRP A 649 12.64 1.97 15.29
CA TRP A 649 12.12 1.61 16.63
C TRP A 649 10.67 1.99 17.03
N THR A 650 9.87 0.94 17.26
CA THR A 650 9.02 0.85 18.47
C THR A 650 9.67 -0.12 19.46
N THR A 651 10.45 0.40 20.42
CA THR A 651 11.02 -0.37 21.54
C THR A 651 9.97 -0.79 22.58
N ASN A 652 8.75 -0.23 22.54
CA ASN A 652 7.74 -0.47 23.58
C ASN A 652 6.76 -1.62 23.30
N ASN A 653 6.86 -2.31 22.16
CA ASN A 653 6.12 -3.55 21.92
C ASN A 653 7.08 -4.60 21.35
N TRP A 654 7.24 -5.71 22.08
CA TRP A 654 8.08 -6.85 21.69
C TRP A 654 7.62 -7.57 20.41
N ASP A 655 6.54 -7.11 19.77
CA ASP A 655 5.80 -7.86 18.76
C ASP A 655 5.90 -7.39 17.31
N ILE A 656 6.50 -6.24 17.00
CA ILE A 656 6.52 -5.76 15.61
C ILE A 656 7.93 -5.33 15.23
N LYS A 657 8.67 -6.23 14.59
CA LYS A 657 9.90 -5.89 13.87
C LYS A 657 9.61 -5.98 12.36
N PRO A 658 10.01 -4.99 11.54
CA PRO A 658 9.81 -5.04 10.10
C PRO A 658 10.43 -6.31 9.47
N PHE A 659 9.73 -6.84 8.48
CA PHE A 659 9.99 -8.02 7.63
C PHE A 659 11.46 -8.27 7.23
N PHE A 660 12.31 -7.24 7.18
CA PHE A 660 13.74 -7.34 6.82
C PHE A 660 14.72 -7.28 8.02
N LEU A 661 14.31 -6.69 9.16
CA LEU A 661 15.22 -6.43 10.29
C LEU A 661 15.36 -7.62 11.25
N ARG A 662 14.43 -8.59 11.27
CA ARG A 662 14.61 -9.80 12.10
C ARG A 662 15.59 -10.82 11.53
N TYR A 663 15.92 -10.78 10.24
CA TYR A 663 16.49 -11.97 9.58
C TYR A 663 18.03 -12.04 9.43
N GLN A 664 18.83 -11.08 9.93
CA GLN A 664 20.30 -11.31 9.95
C GLN A 664 20.94 -11.17 11.34
N SER A 665 20.18 -10.88 12.39
CA SER A 665 20.72 -10.90 13.75
C SER A 665 20.77 -12.31 14.36
N TRP A 666 20.32 -13.35 13.64
CA TRP A 666 20.27 -14.74 14.11
C TRP A 666 21.33 -15.67 13.47
N THR A 667 22.38 -15.14 12.84
CA THR A 667 23.60 -15.93 12.53
C THR A 667 24.51 -16.13 13.75
N ARG A 668 23.96 -16.03 14.97
CA ARG A 668 24.61 -16.39 16.23
C ARG A 668 23.64 -17.14 17.13
N LEU A 669 23.31 -18.37 16.75
CA LEU A 669 23.09 -19.42 17.74
C LEU A 669 24.04 -20.57 17.43
N PRO A 670 24.73 -21.12 18.45
CA PRO A 670 25.67 -22.21 18.26
C PRO A 670 24.90 -23.46 17.82
N PHE A 671 25.53 -24.25 16.95
CA PHE A 671 25.17 -25.63 16.71
C PHE A 671 24.85 -26.35 18.03
N TYR A 672 23.62 -26.86 18.15
CA TYR A 672 23.29 -28.05 18.94
C TYR A 672 22.12 -28.77 18.30
#